data_AF-A9HGM1-F1
#
_entry.id   AF-A9HGM1-F1
#
_cell.length_a   1.000
_cell.length_b   1.000
_cell.length_c   1.000
_cell.angle_alpha   90.00
_cell.angle_beta   90.00
_cell.angle_gamma   90.00
#
_symmetry.space_group_name_H-M   'P 1'
#
loop_
_entity.id
_entity.type
_entity.pdbx_description
1 polymer ?
#
loop_
_entity_poly.entity_id
_entity_poly.type
_entity_poly.pdbx_seq_one_letter_code
_entity_poly.pdbx_strand_id
1 'polypeptide(L)'
;MSSYRSPSKKGVMFLNGGLFFMTMISDKESHPDIEDILDFWHKCEFFLPFDLQRAVLDVKKEDKWSIKSLELSELSPNNTSIWNFSPPPEKEIVGFDIYIGVFDKSAIADRVQKVLGASEDLEAIEEDELRKLEGPTCMARIGVNNNGEPTFSSVAISTVSWALGSCRENLSLDKLDIDNFEDDVRWLKQSLLEFNHDTPSDSESGQPNPLRGSDLLRILEIFVTWSKEWPGPVSQAFSKGPVLVIKAKAAKPRKQAQVGNKESSAKTVLENSDETDEEEVDIHPQSDADIDILNSFYARDIARVIRSVRQGSKAGLVSTYLSKPDIQKRVDLYTPEGLQKIMEGLEPSRLPSAHWPSDPLHAMSLMQQFALNTLLGTLHDGDIFSINGPPGTGKTTLLRDVFSELMTRRARVLSRLAQAKDAFLRKIKIEFDNGQETSSLNLLNDDLTGYEMVVVSSNNAAVENLSKDIPKASAIGEFWRAQDNDTSVSYLQQVAHNIASRRSNGKYEKLKPDNVPWGLFAAALGRSQNRRHFQSGLQFDGTPSGKSQERKLLPNYDPDLQQSIWNWRKRHKSISFESAKKAFIKADKAVAERIANLENYKKLHTSESNLSEKDFCLSLQQAFDMATLTYENALMEFSSIEYKLNQAESQLNTLSQREELIIATSPRGFFEKLLKKEEKKKCDKALSDIRNLKEGELKKIYDLRNSLEEAKSKLATTKSSVTTTRDNLAAGQISWREKQDEICKLRALFPSIRFPSDEVDLEQDNWQTDGLWYDANLNRLRSELFAAAMTLHEEWLYEVTQNNGGFGGNLVAITKLLGGGRLNNPKEDALPIWQSLFMVVPVISSTFASIATQFRDLGESSLGVLSRDLVVRIMYEP
;
A
#
# COMPACT_ATOMS: atom_id res chain seq x y z
N MET A 1 -48.89 54.18 2.28
CA MET A 1 -48.06 53.26 3.10
C MET A 1 -47.05 52.63 2.16
N SER A 2 -45.82 53.16 2.07
CA SER A 2 -44.66 52.78 2.92
C SER A 2 -44.32 51.30 2.73
N SER A 3 -43.12 50.84 2.34
CA SER A 3 -41.80 51.47 2.21
C SER A 3 -40.82 50.48 1.56
N TYR A 4 -40.01 50.97 0.64
CA TYR A 4 -38.67 50.47 0.31
C TYR A 4 -37.70 50.71 1.48
N ARG A 5 -36.72 49.81 1.72
CA ARG A 5 -35.30 50.15 2.01
C ARG A 5 -34.38 48.92 2.04
N SER A 6 -33.36 49.00 1.20
CA SER A 6 -32.05 48.32 1.20
C SER A 6 -31.01 49.34 1.76
N PRO A 7 -29.68 49.12 1.88
CA PRO A 7 -28.83 48.02 2.40
C PRO A 7 -27.68 48.58 3.30
N SER A 8 -26.57 47.84 3.44
CA SER A 8 -25.20 48.24 3.87
C SER A 8 -24.83 47.89 5.33
N LYS A 9 -23.60 47.50 5.72
CA LYS A 9 -22.29 47.31 5.05
C LYS A 9 -21.29 46.75 6.10
N LYS A 10 -20.16 46.19 5.61
CA LYS A 10 -18.84 45.91 6.25
C LYS A 10 -18.66 44.48 6.83
N GLY A 11 -17.63 43.72 6.46
CA GLY A 11 -16.42 44.06 5.71
C GLY A 11 -15.74 42.83 5.09
N VAL A 12 -15.19 43.05 3.90
CA VAL A 12 -14.23 42.18 3.24
C VAL A 12 -12.85 42.58 3.77
N MET A 13 -12.12 41.61 4.30
CA MET A 13 -10.68 41.69 4.50
C MET A 13 -10.09 40.57 3.63
N PHE A 14 -9.35 40.95 2.59
CA PHE A 14 -8.55 40.02 1.80
C PHE A 14 -7.34 39.58 2.62
N LEU A 15 -7.15 38.28 2.83
CA LEU A 15 -5.88 37.64 3.15
C LEU A 15 -5.92 36.18 2.67
N ASN A 16 -4.85 35.77 1.99
CA ASN A 16 -4.68 34.52 1.25
C ASN A 16 -5.00 33.23 2.03
N GLY A 17 -5.76 32.33 1.41
CA GLY A 17 -5.96 30.95 1.88
C GLY A 17 -7.09 30.28 1.08
N GLY A 18 -6.74 29.39 0.16
CA GLY A 18 -7.70 28.67 -0.67
C GLY A 18 -8.63 27.82 0.18
N LEU A 19 -9.91 28.21 0.24
CA LEU A 19 -10.97 27.46 0.90
C LEU A 19 -11.42 26.33 -0.03
N PHE A 20 -11.10 25.09 0.31
CA PHE A 20 -11.70 23.90 -0.29
C PHE A 20 -13.19 23.90 0.05
N PHE A 21 -14.05 24.05 -0.96
CA PHE A 21 -15.48 23.78 -0.82
C PHE A 21 -15.65 22.28 -0.65
N MET A 22 -15.87 21.85 0.59
CA MET A 22 -16.44 20.54 0.89
C MET A 22 -17.90 20.61 0.46
N THR A 23 -18.16 20.17 -0.78
CA THR A 23 -19.52 19.99 -1.28
C THR A 23 -20.15 18.89 -0.43
N MET A 24 -20.94 19.28 0.56
CA MET A 24 -21.89 18.41 1.25
C MET A 24 -22.95 17.99 0.22
N ILE A 25 -22.62 16.97 -0.56
CA ILE A 25 -23.57 16.25 -1.39
C ILE A 25 -24.47 15.47 -0.43
N SER A 26 -25.63 16.05 -0.18
CA SER A 26 -26.79 15.39 0.41
C SER A 26 -27.42 14.48 -0.65
N ASP A 27 -26.77 13.38 -0.99
CA ASP A 27 -27.39 12.33 -1.79
C ASP A 27 -27.76 11.17 -0.88
N LYS A 28 -29.01 11.23 -0.39
CA LYS A 28 -29.80 10.06 -0.01
C LYS A 28 -30.30 9.36 -1.27
N GLU A 29 -29.44 9.10 -2.23
CA GLU A 29 -29.73 8.05 -3.21
C GLU A 29 -29.30 6.76 -2.55
N SER A 30 -30.27 6.06 -1.95
CA SER A 30 -30.15 4.62 -1.73
C SER A 30 -29.61 4.02 -3.04
N HIS A 31 -28.52 3.26 -2.98
CA HIS A 31 -27.98 2.51 -4.10
C HIS A 31 -28.67 1.12 -4.14
N PRO A 32 -29.88 0.95 -4.69
CA PRO A 32 -30.57 -0.34 -4.72
C PRO A 32 -29.70 -1.44 -5.35
N ASP A 33 -28.92 -1.08 -6.38
CA ASP A 33 -27.97 -1.99 -7.05
C ASP A 33 -26.96 -2.64 -6.07
N ILE A 34 -26.50 -1.95 -5.01
CA ILE A 34 -25.49 -2.49 -4.08
C ILE A 34 -26.11 -3.49 -3.11
N GLU A 35 -27.27 -3.18 -2.56
CA GLU A 35 -27.96 -4.08 -1.64
C GLU A 35 -28.34 -5.39 -2.34
N ASP A 36 -28.85 -5.31 -3.56
CA ASP A 36 -29.23 -6.48 -4.36
C ASP A 36 -28.03 -7.38 -4.69
N ILE A 37 -26.86 -6.78 -5.03
CA ILE A 37 -25.63 -7.54 -5.25
C ILE A 37 -25.16 -8.24 -3.98
N LEU A 38 -25.15 -7.52 -2.85
CA LEU A 38 -24.72 -8.08 -1.57
C LEU A 38 -25.67 -9.18 -1.09
N ASP A 39 -26.98 -8.99 -1.24
CA ASP A 39 -28.00 -9.98 -0.91
C ASP A 39 -27.85 -11.24 -1.78
N PHE A 40 -27.57 -11.09 -3.07
CA PHE A 40 -27.24 -12.21 -3.96
C PHE A 40 -26.00 -12.98 -3.47
N TRP A 41 -24.89 -12.29 -3.18
CA TRP A 41 -23.67 -12.95 -2.65
C TRP A 41 -23.91 -13.60 -1.30
N HIS A 42 -24.67 -12.97 -0.42
CA HIS A 42 -25.05 -13.52 0.87
C HIS A 42 -25.83 -14.84 0.70
N LYS A 43 -26.81 -14.88 -0.22
CA LYS A 43 -27.55 -16.10 -0.55
C LYS A 43 -26.64 -17.18 -1.13
N CYS A 44 -25.66 -16.84 -1.96
CA CYS A 44 -24.68 -17.79 -2.47
C CYS A 44 -23.86 -18.46 -1.34
N GLU A 45 -23.44 -17.70 -0.32
CA GLU A 45 -22.68 -18.26 0.82
C GLU A 45 -23.46 -19.31 1.61
N PHE A 46 -24.80 -19.26 1.62
CA PHE A 46 -25.63 -20.30 2.23
C PHE A 46 -25.60 -21.63 1.46
N PHE A 47 -25.29 -21.61 0.16
CA PHE A 47 -25.32 -22.79 -0.71
C PHE A 47 -23.94 -23.34 -1.06
N LEU A 48 -22.83 -22.78 -0.54
CA LEU A 48 -21.48 -23.31 -0.77
C LEU A 48 -21.32 -24.69 -0.12
N PRO A 49 -21.16 -25.81 -0.85
CA PRO A 49 -21.03 -27.12 -0.20
C PRO A 49 -19.64 -27.31 0.43
N PHE A 50 -19.58 -28.02 1.56
CA PHE A 50 -18.31 -28.58 2.04
C PHE A 50 -17.96 -29.80 1.18
N ASP A 51 -16.82 -29.77 0.50
CA ASP A 51 -16.39 -30.87 -0.37
C ASP A 51 -15.79 -32.02 0.44
N LEU A 52 -16.66 -32.88 0.98
CA LEU A 52 -16.26 -34.00 1.85
C LEU A 52 -15.36 -34.99 1.11
N GLN A 53 -15.56 -35.15 -0.20
CA GLN A 53 -14.74 -36.05 -1.02
C GLN A 53 -13.28 -35.62 -0.98
N ARG A 54 -13.01 -34.39 -1.44
CA ARG A 54 -11.65 -33.87 -1.54
C ARG A 54 -11.02 -33.60 -0.17
N ALA A 55 -11.80 -33.13 0.80
CA ALA A 55 -11.27 -32.71 2.11
C ALA A 55 -11.00 -33.88 3.06
N VAL A 56 -11.75 -34.99 2.92
CA VAL A 56 -11.74 -36.08 3.91
C VAL A 56 -11.53 -37.44 3.26
N LEU A 57 -12.25 -37.78 2.19
CA LEU A 57 -12.30 -39.14 1.66
C LEU A 57 -11.12 -39.46 0.71
N ASP A 58 -10.57 -38.46 0.03
CA ASP A 58 -9.43 -38.58 -0.89
C ASP A 58 -8.09 -38.66 -0.14
N VAL A 59 -7.91 -39.71 0.66
CA VAL A 59 -6.64 -40.00 1.34
C VAL A 59 -5.75 -40.95 0.55
N LYS A 60 -4.44 -40.79 0.72
CA LYS A 60 -3.43 -41.73 0.23
C LYS A 60 -3.74 -43.15 0.74
N LYS A 61 -3.38 -44.15 -0.05
CA LYS A 61 -3.67 -45.57 0.25
C LYS A 61 -3.16 -46.01 1.64
N GLU A 62 -2.04 -45.45 2.06
CA GLU A 62 -1.38 -45.69 3.36
C GLU A 62 -2.10 -45.09 4.57
N ASP A 63 -2.95 -44.07 4.37
CA ASP A 63 -3.71 -43.41 5.44
C ASP A 63 -5.20 -43.80 5.46
N LYS A 64 -5.63 -44.73 4.59
CA LYS A 64 -7.02 -45.25 4.58
C LYS A 64 -7.48 -45.81 5.93
N TRP A 65 -6.56 -46.27 6.77
CA TRP A 65 -6.86 -46.74 8.12
C TRP A 65 -7.54 -45.66 8.98
N SER A 66 -7.34 -44.37 8.67
CA SER A 66 -7.82 -43.24 9.45
C SER A 66 -9.28 -42.85 9.17
N ILE A 67 -9.95 -43.50 8.22
CA ILE A 67 -11.32 -43.16 7.81
C ILE A 67 -12.24 -44.34 8.03
N LYS A 68 -13.42 -44.07 8.60
CA LYS A 68 -14.54 -45.00 8.65
C LYS A 68 -15.81 -44.30 8.19
N SER A 69 -16.47 -44.85 7.18
CA SER A 69 -17.80 -44.42 6.75
C SER A 69 -18.83 -45.36 7.38
N LEU A 70 -19.87 -44.81 8.00
CA LEU A 70 -20.88 -45.59 8.71
C LEU A 70 -22.24 -45.40 8.06
N GLU A 71 -22.92 -46.51 7.79
CA GLU A 71 -24.32 -46.51 7.38
C GLU A 71 -25.26 -46.44 8.61
N LEU A 72 -26.53 -46.10 8.37
CA LEU A 72 -27.52 -45.98 9.45
C LEU A 72 -27.70 -47.29 10.25
N SER A 73 -27.58 -48.43 9.58
CA SER A 73 -27.68 -49.77 10.19
C SER A 73 -26.55 -50.05 11.20
N GLU A 74 -25.41 -49.38 11.05
CA GLU A 74 -24.22 -49.55 11.89
C GLU A 74 -24.25 -48.71 13.16
N LEU A 75 -25.19 -47.75 13.29
CA LEU A 75 -25.41 -46.93 14.49
C LEU A 75 -26.20 -47.64 15.60
N SER A 76 -26.23 -48.98 15.58
CA SER A 76 -26.93 -49.76 16.60
C SER A 76 -26.19 -49.75 17.95
N PRO A 77 -26.90 -49.94 19.08
CA PRO A 77 -26.27 -50.01 20.42
C PRO A 77 -25.24 -51.13 20.57
N ASN A 78 -25.30 -52.14 19.69
CA ASN A 78 -24.45 -53.34 19.74
C ASN A 78 -23.12 -53.16 18.98
N ASN A 79 -22.93 -52.05 18.26
CA ASN A 79 -21.70 -51.81 17.52
C ASN A 79 -20.61 -51.25 18.45
N THR A 80 -19.74 -52.13 18.94
CA THR A 80 -18.58 -51.76 19.77
C THR A 80 -17.35 -51.37 18.94
N SER A 81 -17.42 -51.47 17.62
CA SER A 81 -16.27 -51.30 16.72
C SER A 81 -16.11 -49.90 16.14
N ILE A 82 -16.98 -48.95 16.50
CA ILE A 82 -17.01 -47.58 15.96
C ILE A 82 -15.64 -46.91 16.10
N TRP A 83 -15.05 -46.97 17.29
CA TRP A 83 -13.75 -46.36 17.64
C TRP A 83 -12.53 -47.24 17.34
N ASN A 84 -12.73 -48.40 16.71
CA ASN A 84 -11.62 -49.30 16.37
C ASN A 84 -10.92 -48.81 15.10
N PHE A 85 -9.77 -48.18 15.27
CA PHE A 85 -8.85 -47.75 14.21
C PHE A 85 -7.49 -48.45 14.42
N SER A 86 -6.79 -48.75 13.32
CA SER A 86 -5.49 -49.43 13.37
C SER A 86 -4.39 -48.52 12.82
N PRO A 87 -3.85 -47.59 13.64
CA PRO A 87 -2.78 -46.69 13.21
C PRO A 87 -1.48 -47.46 12.94
N PRO A 88 -0.64 -46.98 12.01
CA PRO A 88 0.73 -47.46 11.85
C PRO A 88 1.52 -47.39 13.17
N PRO A 89 2.56 -48.22 13.37
CA PRO A 89 3.31 -48.28 14.63
C PRO A 89 3.95 -46.95 15.09
N GLU A 90 4.12 -46.01 14.17
CA GLU A 90 4.74 -44.70 14.39
C GLU A 90 3.73 -43.58 14.72
N LYS A 91 2.44 -43.90 14.80
CA LYS A 91 1.34 -42.95 14.99
C LYS A 91 0.47 -43.37 16.19
N GLU A 92 0.09 -42.41 17.02
CA GLU A 92 -0.87 -42.56 18.11
C GLU A 92 -2.07 -41.68 17.86
N ILE A 93 -3.28 -42.18 18.13
CA ILE A 93 -4.52 -41.43 17.92
C ILE A 93 -4.65 -40.37 19.01
N VAL A 94 -4.82 -39.12 18.58
CA VAL A 94 -4.97 -37.95 19.47
C VAL A 94 -6.41 -37.43 19.53
N GLY A 95 -7.29 -37.88 18.63
CA GLY A 95 -8.70 -37.53 18.59
C GLY A 95 -9.37 -37.93 17.29
N PHE A 96 -10.61 -37.51 17.09
CA PHE A 96 -11.39 -37.79 15.88
C PHE A 96 -12.22 -36.56 15.45
N ASP A 97 -12.56 -36.49 14.17
CA ASP A 97 -13.64 -35.65 13.66
C ASP A 97 -14.77 -36.55 13.13
N ILE A 98 -16.00 -36.28 13.54
CA ILE A 98 -17.21 -36.90 12.98
C ILE A 98 -17.87 -35.91 12.03
N TYR A 99 -18.02 -36.29 10.77
CA TYR A 99 -18.83 -35.59 9.77
C TYR A 99 -20.22 -36.20 9.74
N ILE A 100 -21.24 -35.38 10.02
CA ILE A 100 -22.60 -35.80 10.32
C ILE A 100 -23.54 -35.50 9.16
N GLY A 101 -24.44 -36.44 8.87
CA GLY A 101 -25.48 -36.28 7.85
C GLY A 101 -24.87 -36.13 6.48
N VAL A 102 -24.24 -37.18 5.96
CA VAL A 102 -23.62 -37.15 4.64
C VAL A 102 -24.71 -37.26 3.57
N PHE A 103 -24.72 -36.33 2.61
CA PHE A 103 -25.66 -36.31 1.49
C PHE A 103 -24.98 -35.80 0.21
N ASP A 104 -25.61 -35.99 -0.94
CA ASP A 104 -25.04 -35.60 -2.23
C ASP A 104 -25.31 -34.12 -2.55
N LYS A 105 -24.29 -33.43 -3.08
CA LYS A 105 -24.36 -32.00 -3.46
C LYS A 105 -25.45 -31.71 -4.50
N SER A 106 -25.88 -32.69 -5.30
CA SER A 106 -26.94 -32.53 -6.31
C SER A 106 -28.27 -32.07 -5.71
N ALA A 107 -28.50 -32.31 -4.41
CA ALA A 107 -29.65 -31.79 -3.68
C ALA A 107 -29.76 -30.25 -3.75
N ILE A 108 -28.64 -29.54 -3.91
CA ILE A 108 -28.59 -28.08 -4.08
C ILE A 108 -29.26 -27.67 -5.38
N ALA A 109 -28.83 -28.28 -6.50
CA ALA A 109 -29.40 -27.99 -7.83
C ALA A 109 -30.89 -28.30 -7.86
N ASP A 110 -31.28 -29.47 -7.36
CA ASP A 110 -32.69 -29.91 -7.27
C ASP A 110 -33.57 -28.94 -6.49
N ARG A 111 -33.06 -28.40 -5.36
CA ARG A 111 -33.82 -27.47 -4.52
C ARG A 111 -33.91 -26.09 -5.16
N VAL A 112 -32.80 -25.54 -5.64
CA VAL A 112 -32.75 -24.21 -6.24
C VAL A 112 -33.62 -24.14 -7.49
N GLN A 113 -33.62 -25.18 -8.34
CA GLN A 113 -34.49 -25.27 -9.52
C GLN A 113 -35.99 -25.24 -9.15
N LYS A 114 -36.37 -25.88 -8.03
CA LYS A 114 -37.76 -25.85 -7.54
C LYS A 114 -38.19 -24.48 -7.01
N VAL A 115 -37.25 -23.70 -6.46
CA VAL A 115 -37.52 -22.37 -5.87
C VAL A 115 -37.54 -21.29 -6.95
N LEU A 116 -36.56 -21.28 -7.86
CA LEU A 116 -36.41 -20.23 -8.88
C LEU A 116 -37.10 -20.55 -10.21
N GLY A 117 -37.52 -21.81 -10.43
CA GLY A 117 -38.03 -22.29 -11.70
C GLY A 117 -36.93 -22.76 -12.65
N ALA A 118 -37.31 -23.50 -13.69
CA ALA A 118 -36.39 -23.85 -14.77
C ALA A 118 -36.17 -22.63 -15.66
N SER A 119 -34.93 -22.17 -15.79
CA SER A 119 -34.55 -21.15 -16.78
C SER A 119 -34.19 -21.85 -18.10
N GLU A 120 -34.82 -21.45 -19.20
CA GLU A 120 -34.52 -21.96 -20.55
C GLU A 120 -33.09 -21.63 -21.01
N ASP A 121 -32.43 -20.63 -20.37
CA ASP A 121 -31.06 -20.21 -20.66
C ASP A 121 -29.97 -21.01 -19.91
N LEU A 122 -30.35 -22.00 -19.07
CA LEU A 122 -29.38 -22.85 -18.33
C LEU A 122 -28.63 -23.85 -19.22
N GLU A 123 -29.06 -24.06 -20.47
CA GLU A 123 -28.39 -24.96 -21.42
C GLU A 123 -26.96 -24.51 -21.77
N ALA A 124 -26.59 -23.26 -21.45
CA ALA A 124 -25.24 -22.73 -21.64
C ALA A 124 -24.32 -22.86 -20.41
N ILE A 125 -24.80 -23.40 -19.27
CA ILE A 125 -23.90 -23.73 -18.17
C ILE A 125 -22.99 -24.88 -18.63
N GLU A 126 -21.69 -24.63 -18.70
CA GLU A 126 -20.68 -25.64 -19.02
C GLU A 126 -20.91 -26.87 -18.12
N GLU A 127 -20.99 -28.08 -18.69
CA GLU A 127 -21.21 -29.35 -17.95
C GLU A 127 -20.29 -29.48 -16.72
N ASP A 128 -19.14 -28.83 -16.74
CA ASP A 128 -18.16 -28.80 -15.67
C ASP A 128 -18.64 -28.07 -14.40
N GLU A 129 -19.51 -27.05 -14.48
CA GLU A 129 -20.08 -26.40 -13.28
C GLU A 129 -21.13 -27.30 -12.60
N LEU A 130 -21.91 -28.07 -13.39
CA LEU A 130 -22.83 -29.06 -12.85
C LEU A 130 -22.10 -30.24 -12.20
N ARG A 131 -20.98 -30.69 -12.79
CA ARG A 131 -20.11 -31.73 -12.20
C ARG A 131 -19.52 -31.32 -10.85
N LYS A 132 -19.29 -30.01 -10.60
CA LYS A 132 -18.84 -29.53 -9.28
C LYS A 132 -19.89 -29.72 -8.18
N LEU A 133 -21.16 -29.86 -8.54
CA LEU A 133 -22.27 -30.18 -7.65
C LEU A 133 -22.53 -31.69 -7.52
N GLU A 134 -21.57 -32.54 -7.90
CA GLU A 134 -21.61 -33.97 -7.63
C GLU A 134 -20.74 -34.35 -6.42
N GLY A 135 -21.11 -35.46 -5.77
CA GLY A 135 -20.35 -36.07 -4.70
C GLY A 135 -20.79 -35.64 -3.30
N PRO A 136 -20.16 -36.23 -2.26
CA PRO A 136 -20.63 -36.09 -0.89
C PRO A 136 -20.31 -34.73 -0.27
N THR A 137 -21.24 -34.24 0.54
CA THR A 137 -21.11 -33.15 1.51
C THR A 137 -21.67 -33.60 2.86
N CYS A 138 -21.63 -32.75 3.89
CA CYS A 138 -22.17 -33.07 5.22
C CYS A 138 -22.91 -31.88 5.86
N MET A 139 -23.72 -32.19 6.88
CA MET A 139 -24.48 -31.19 7.66
C MET A 139 -23.62 -30.54 8.74
N ALA A 140 -22.70 -31.28 9.35
CA ALA A 140 -21.86 -30.77 10.43
C ALA A 140 -20.56 -31.57 10.60
N ARG A 141 -19.64 -31.01 11.39
CA ARG A 141 -18.44 -31.65 11.94
C ARG A 141 -18.43 -31.49 13.46
N ILE A 142 -18.17 -32.56 14.19
CA ILE A 142 -17.95 -32.56 15.64
C ILE A 142 -16.59 -33.15 15.95
N GLY A 143 -15.78 -32.43 16.74
CA GLY A 143 -14.53 -32.97 17.28
C GLY A 143 -14.78 -33.88 18.49
N VAL A 144 -13.97 -34.92 18.60
CA VAL A 144 -14.02 -35.95 19.64
C VAL A 144 -12.62 -36.17 20.17
N ASN A 145 -12.46 -36.32 21.48
CA ASN A 145 -11.15 -36.57 22.08
C ASN A 145 -10.65 -38.00 21.77
N ASN A 146 -9.42 -38.33 22.19
CA ASN A 146 -8.83 -39.66 22.00
C ASN A 146 -9.58 -40.80 22.71
N ASN A 147 -10.43 -40.48 23.68
CA ASN A 147 -11.26 -41.44 24.42
C ASN A 147 -12.62 -41.67 23.77
N GLY A 148 -12.95 -41.00 22.66
CA GLY A 148 -14.25 -41.11 22.00
C GLY A 148 -15.35 -40.23 22.61
N GLU A 149 -14.99 -39.26 23.47
CA GLU A 149 -15.93 -38.34 24.12
C GLU A 149 -16.08 -37.04 23.31
N PRO A 150 -17.29 -36.46 23.23
CA PRO A 150 -17.55 -35.30 22.39
C PRO A 150 -16.88 -34.03 22.94
N THR A 151 -16.27 -33.26 22.04
CA THR A 151 -15.71 -31.93 22.34
C THR A 151 -16.61 -30.88 21.71
N PHE A 152 -17.72 -30.53 22.38
CA PHE A 152 -18.72 -29.59 21.85
C PHE A 152 -18.21 -28.15 21.67
N SER A 153 -17.00 -27.84 22.14
CA SER A 153 -16.30 -26.59 21.80
C SER A 153 -15.78 -26.54 20.35
N SER A 154 -15.95 -27.60 19.57
CA SER A 154 -15.39 -27.74 18.21
C SER A 154 -16.44 -28.10 17.15
N VAL A 155 -17.70 -27.77 17.38
CA VAL A 155 -18.79 -28.03 16.42
C VAL A 155 -18.76 -27.00 15.29
N ALA A 156 -18.80 -27.48 14.05
CA ALA A 156 -18.98 -26.65 12.87
C ALA A 156 -20.14 -27.18 12.01
N ILE A 157 -20.95 -26.29 11.44
CA ILE A 157 -22.17 -26.63 10.70
C ILE A 157 -22.13 -26.13 9.26
N SER A 158 -22.73 -26.90 8.36
CA SER A 158 -22.93 -26.52 6.97
C SER A 158 -24.19 -25.69 6.82
N THR A 159 -24.06 -24.46 6.32
CA THR A 159 -25.22 -23.61 6.02
C THR A 159 -26.12 -24.21 4.94
N VAL A 160 -25.58 -25.07 4.07
CA VAL A 160 -26.32 -25.70 2.97
C VAL A 160 -27.52 -26.49 3.49
N SER A 161 -27.31 -27.35 4.48
CA SER A 161 -28.38 -28.22 4.98
C SER A 161 -29.56 -27.42 5.55
N TRP A 162 -29.28 -26.32 6.25
CA TRP A 162 -30.27 -25.39 6.76
C TRP A 162 -30.94 -24.58 5.64
N ALA A 163 -30.17 -24.13 4.64
CA ALA A 163 -30.68 -23.36 3.52
C ALA A 163 -31.65 -24.18 2.65
N LEU A 164 -31.34 -25.46 2.43
CA LEU A 164 -32.21 -26.39 1.71
C LEU A 164 -33.58 -26.52 2.41
N GLY A 165 -33.57 -26.77 3.73
CA GLY A 165 -34.80 -26.91 4.50
C GLY A 165 -35.60 -25.61 4.60
N SER A 166 -34.92 -24.48 4.79
CA SER A 166 -35.56 -23.16 4.81
C SER A 166 -36.27 -22.85 3.48
N CYS A 167 -35.62 -23.19 2.36
CA CYS A 167 -36.22 -23.06 1.03
C CYS A 167 -37.38 -24.03 0.81
N ARG A 168 -37.30 -25.24 1.37
CA ARG A 168 -38.33 -26.25 1.27
C ARG A 168 -39.63 -25.83 1.97
N GLU A 169 -39.54 -25.22 3.14
CA GLU A 169 -40.72 -24.76 3.90
C GLU A 169 -41.43 -23.57 3.25
N ASN A 170 -40.66 -22.67 2.63
CA ASN A 170 -41.17 -21.37 2.19
C ASN A 170 -41.30 -21.22 0.66
N LEU A 171 -40.69 -22.13 -0.12
CA LEU A 171 -40.56 -22.01 -1.59
C LEU A 171 -40.02 -20.63 -2.02
N SER A 172 -39.09 -20.05 -1.25
CA SER A 172 -38.47 -18.76 -1.51
C SER A 172 -37.06 -18.71 -0.90
N LEU A 173 -36.20 -17.84 -1.45
CA LEU A 173 -34.88 -17.50 -0.91
C LEU A 173 -34.93 -16.39 0.14
N ASP A 174 -36.06 -15.71 0.33
CA ASP A 174 -36.16 -14.50 1.17
C ASP A 174 -35.91 -14.74 2.66
N LYS A 175 -36.03 -15.99 3.10
CA LYS A 175 -35.78 -16.40 4.49
C LYS A 175 -34.32 -16.74 4.76
N LEU A 176 -33.47 -16.80 3.72
CA LEU A 176 -32.04 -17.03 3.85
C LEU A 176 -31.33 -15.76 4.34
N ASP A 177 -31.48 -15.51 5.63
CA ASP A 177 -30.88 -14.38 6.33
C ASP A 177 -30.08 -14.89 7.54
N ILE A 178 -29.00 -14.17 7.89
CA ILE A 178 -28.10 -14.59 8.96
C ILE A 178 -28.78 -14.58 10.33
N ASP A 179 -29.73 -13.67 10.57
CA ASP A 179 -30.38 -13.56 11.86
C ASP A 179 -31.32 -14.77 12.09
N ASN A 180 -32.03 -15.22 11.03
CA ASN A 180 -32.82 -16.45 11.06
C ASN A 180 -31.93 -17.69 11.27
N PHE A 181 -30.77 -17.74 10.59
CA PHE A 181 -29.82 -18.83 10.77
C PHE A 181 -29.29 -18.89 12.20
N GLU A 182 -28.87 -17.76 12.77
CA GLU A 182 -28.36 -17.69 14.14
C GLU A 182 -29.45 -17.97 15.20
N ASP A 183 -30.71 -17.64 14.93
CA ASP A 183 -31.85 -18.04 15.76
C ASP A 183 -31.98 -19.57 15.83
N ASP A 184 -31.91 -20.27 14.69
CA ASP A 184 -31.99 -21.74 14.64
C ASP A 184 -30.71 -22.39 15.22
N VAL A 185 -29.54 -21.77 15.07
CA VAL A 185 -28.28 -22.22 15.69
C VAL A 185 -28.34 -22.15 17.21
N ARG A 186 -29.03 -21.16 17.80
CA ARG A 186 -29.25 -21.11 19.26
C ARG A 186 -30.04 -22.31 19.77
N TRP A 187 -31.07 -22.73 19.03
CA TRP A 187 -31.81 -23.96 19.34
C TRP A 187 -30.92 -25.21 19.26
N LEU A 188 -30.09 -25.30 18.22
CA LEU A 188 -29.14 -26.40 18.06
C LEU A 188 -28.14 -26.44 19.23
N LYS A 189 -27.56 -25.30 19.61
CA LYS A 189 -26.63 -25.18 20.74
C LYS A 189 -27.28 -25.66 22.03
N GLN A 190 -28.51 -25.23 22.31
CA GLN A 190 -29.26 -25.67 23.48
C GLN A 190 -29.51 -27.19 23.46
N SER A 191 -29.93 -27.75 22.31
CA SER A 191 -30.20 -29.19 22.17
C SER A 191 -28.95 -30.05 22.37
N LEU A 192 -27.79 -29.58 21.90
CA LEU A 192 -26.50 -30.26 22.13
C LEU A 192 -26.05 -30.17 23.60
N LEU A 193 -26.32 -29.05 24.28
CA LEU A 193 -26.05 -28.90 25.72
C LEU A 193 -26.94 -29.84 26.54
N GLU A 194 -28.23 -29.92 26.21
CA GLU A 194 -29.18 -30.86 26.83
C GLU A 194 -28.74 -32.31 26.62
N PHE A 195 -28.33 -32.68 25.40
CA PHE A 195 -27.75 -33.99 25.12
C PHE A 195 -26.52 -34.30 26.00
N ASN A 196 -25.61 -33.33 26.15
CA ASN A 196 -24.41 -33.51 26.97
C ASN A 196 -24.73 -33.66 28.46
N HIS A 197 -25.80 -33.02 28.96
CA HIS A 197 -26.28 -33.19 30.33
C HIS A 197 -26.99 -34.53 30.57
N ASP A 198 -27.76 -35.01 29.60
CA ASP A 198 -28.50 -36.28 29.67
C ASP A 198 -27.58 -37.51 29.56
N THR A 199 -26.34 -37.33 29.10
CA THR A 199 -25.36 -38.40 28.99
C THR A 199 -24.68 -38.56 30.35
N PRO A 200 -24.88 -39.67 31.08
CA PRO A 200 -24.33 -39.81 32.43
C PRO A 200 -22.80 -39.77 32.38
N SER A 201 -22.20 -38.74 32.99
CA SER A 201 -20.78 -38.77 33.32
C SER A 201 -20.63 -39.63 34.58
N ASP A 202 -20.09 -40.85 34.46
CA ASP A 202 -19.60 -41.62 35.61
C ASP A 202 -18.29 -40.99 36.14
N SER A 203 -18.35 -39.69 36.46
CA SER A 203 -17.23 -38.86 36.91
C SER A 203 -16.69 -39.26 38.28
N GLU A 204 -17.36 -40.17 39.00
CA GLU A 204 -16.86 -40.76 40.24
C GLU A 204 -15.91 -41.97 40.02
N SER A 205 -15.85 -42.53 38.80
CA SER A 205 -15.08 -43.76 38.51
C SER A 205 -13.81 -43.55 37.69
N GLY A 206 -13.63 -42.37 37.06
CA GLY A 206 -12.47 -42.06 36.22
C GLY A 206 -12.39 -42.88 34.92
N GLN A 207 -13.45 -43.59 34.53
CA GLN A 207 -13.51 -44.35 33.28
C GLN A 207 -14.04 -43.48 32.12
N PRO A 208 -13.45 -43.56 30.91
CA PRO A 208 -13.91 -42.83 29.74
C PRO A 208 -15.29 -43.32 29.27
N ASN A 209 -16.16 -42.40 28.83
CA ASN A 209 -17.50 -42.72 28.31
C ASN A 209 -17.64 -42.37 26.82
N PRO A 210 -17.13 -43.22 25.91
CA PRO A 210 -17.17 -42.95 24.47
C PRO A 210 -18.60 -42.93 23.92
N LEU A 211 -18.84 -42.06 22.92
CA LEU A 211 -20.10 -42.01 22.17
C LEU A 211 -20.41 -43.39 21.54
N ARG A 212 -21.59 -43.92 21.84
CA ARG A 212 -22.08 -45.19 21.27
C ARG A 212 -22.86 -44.94 19.98
N GLY A 213 -23.18 -46.01 19.24
CA GLY A 213 -24.02 -45.91 18.04
C GLY A 213 -25.35 -45.18 18.30
N SER A 214 -26.00 -45.48 19.44
CA SER A 214 -27.25 -44.80 19.85
C SER A 214 -27.06 -43.31 20.10
N ASP A 215 -25.90 -42.90 20.63
CA ASP A 215 -25.58 -41.51 20.91
C ASP A 215 -25.36 -40.74 19.60
N LEU A 216 -24.62 -41.35 18.67
CA LEU A 216 -24.41 -40.82 17.32
C LEU A 216 -25.72 -40.70 16.54
N LEU A 217 -26.66 -41.65 16.71
CA LEU A 217 -27.99 -41.58 16.10
C LEU A 217 -28.80 -40.41 16.67
N ARG A 218 -28.82 -40.22 18.00
CA ARG A 218 -29.49 -39.06 18.64
C ARG A 218 -28.90 -37.74 18.18
N ILE A 219 -27.57 -37.66 18.06
CA ILE A 219 -26.90 -36.46 17.53
C ILE A 219 -27.34 -36.23 16.08
N LEU A 220 -27.37 -37.26 15.23
CA LEU A 220 -27.86 -37.15 13.85
C LEU A 220 -29.32 -36.66 13.80
N GLU A 221 -30.20 -37.17 14.66
CA GLU A 221 -31.60 -36.71 14.78
C GLU A 221 -31.71 -35.21 15.12
N ILE A 222 -30.85 -34.71 16.02
CA ILE A 222 -30.78 -33.28 16.36
C ILE A 222 -30.43 -32.45 15.11
N PHE A 223 -29.41 -32.85 14.34
CA PHE A 223 -29.02 -32.12 13.13
C PHE A 223 -30.06 -32.20 12.01
N VAL A 224 -30.69 -33.36 11.81
CA VAL A 224 -31.80 -33.52 10.84
C VAL A 224 -32.96 -32.59 11.20
N THR A 225 -33.34 -32.55 12.48
CA THR A 225 -34.40 -31.66 12.98
C THR A 225 -34.04 -30.20 12.77
N TRP A 226 -32.81 -29.80 13.13
CA TRP A 226 -32.30 -28.44 12.92
C TRP A 226 -32.35 -28.01 11.44
N SER A 227 -31.98 -28.91 10.52
CA SER A 227 -31.87 -28.59 9.10
C SER A 227 -33.21 -28.37 8.39
N LYS A 228 -34.31 -28.93 8.89
CA LYS A 228 -35.67 -28.88 8.30
C LYS A 228 -35.81 -29.50 6.89
N GLU A 229 -34.73 -29.98 6.29
CA GLU A 229 -34.74 -30.50 4.91
C GLU A 229 -35.48 -31.83 4.78
N TRP A 230 -35.29 -32.75 5.75
CA TRP A 230 -35.90 -34.08 5.71
C TRP A 230 -36.89 -34.30 6.87
N PRO A 231 -38.16 -33.90 6.75
CA PRO A 231 -39.13 -34.13 7.80
C PRO A 231 -39.60 -35.58 7.76
N GLY A 232 -39.41 -36.25 8.87
CA GLY A 232 -39.73 -37.66 9.03
C GLY A 232 -38.60 -38.40 9.74
N PRO A 233 -38.72 -39.72 9.89
CA PRO A 233 -37.68 -40.53 10.50
C PRO A 233 -36.37 -40.45 9.72
N VAL A 234 -35.23 -40.43 10.41
CA VAL A 234 -33.87 -40.40 9.82
C VAL A 234 -33.65 -41.52 8.81
N SER A 235 -34.32 -42.67 8.98
CA SER A 235 -34.28 -43.80 8.04
C SER A 235 -34.85 -43.50 6.65
N GLN A 236 -35.70 -42.49 6.51
CA GLN A 236 -36.20 -42.02 5.21
C GLN A 236 -35.24 -41.02 4.57
N ALA A 237 -34.61 -40.16 5.38
CA ALA A 237 -33.66 -39.16 4.94
C ALA A 237 -32.40 -39.80 4.33
N PHE A 238 -31.90 -40.88 4.96
CA PHE A 238 -30.65 -41.53 4.57
C PHE A 238 -30.86 -43.00 4.18
N SER A 239 -31.49 -43.21 3.03
CA SER A 239 -31.80 -44.56 2.52
C SER A 239 -30.65 -45.21 1.73
N LYS A 240 -29.63 -44.44 1.32
CA LYS A 240 -28.49 -44.92 0.54
C LYS A 240 -27.21 -44.16 0.93
N GLY A 241 -26.10 -44.88 1.00
CA GLY A 241 -24.79 -44.32 1.30
C GLY A 241 -24.50 -44.14 2.80
N PRO A 242 -23.31 -43.65 3.15
CA PRO A 242 -22.94 -43.40 4.52
C PRO A 242 -23.73 -42.23 5.11
N VAL A 243 -24.03 -42.30 6.40
CA VAL A 243 -24.69 -41.22 7.17
C VAL A 243 -23.71 -40.45 8.02
N LEU A 244 -22.62 -41.09 8.45
CA LEU A 244 -21.51 -40.47 9.16
C LEU A 244 -20.18 -40.85 8.50
N VAL A 245 -19.19 -39.96 8.57
CA VAL A 245 -17.79 -40.26 8.28
C VAL A 245 -16.95 -39.87 9.49
N ILE A 246 -16.13 -40.80 9.99
CA ILE A 246 -15.21 -40.56 11.11
C ILE A 246 -13.79 -40.51 10.56
N LYS A 247 -13.07 -39.42 10.85
CA LYS A 247 -11.64 -39.25 10.54
C LYS A 247 -10.83 -39.27 11.84
N ALA A 248 -9.93 -40.24 11.99
CA ALA A 248 -9.00 -40.32 13.11
C ALA A 248 -7.82 -39.36 12.91
N LYS A 249 -7.48 -38.62 13.96
CA LYS A 249 -6.31 -37.74 14.03
C LYS A 249 -5.18 -38.48 14.72
N ALA A 250 -4.00 -38.48 14.12
CA ALA A 250 -2.84 -39.17 14.66
C ALA A 250 -1.60 -38.28 14.71
N ALA A 251 -0.82 -38.41 15.77
CA ALA A 251 0.46 -37.74 15.95
C ALA A 251 1.57 -38.76 16.24
N LYS A 252 2.83 -38.35 16.10
CA LYS A 252 3.97 -39.20 16.52
C LYS A 252 3.93 -39.41 18.04
N PRO A 253 4.16 -40.63 18.55
CA PRO A 253 4.13 -40.89 19.99
C PRO A 253 5.17 -40.04 20.70
N ARG A 254 4.75 -39.35 21.78
CA ARG A 254 5.67 -38.58 22.63
C ARG A 254 6.69 -39.54 23.24
N LYS A 255 7.95 -39.48 22.80
CA LYS A 255 9.05 -40.22 23.44
C LYS A 255 9.17 -39.79 24.91
N GLN A 256 8.67 -40.62 25.83
CA GLN A 256 9.07 -40.54 27.23
C GLN A 256 10.58 -40.77 27.29
N ALA A 257 11.28 -39.85 27.95
CA ALA A 257 12.73 -39.88 28.04
C ALA A 257 13.19 -41.15 28.79
N GLN A 258 13.69 -42.13 28.05
CA GLN A 258 14.52 -43.20 28.59
C GLN A 258 15.99 -42.93 28.25
N VAL A 259 16.80 -43.04 29.30
CA VAL A 259 18.26 -42.92 29.35
C VAL A 259 18.90 -44.07 28.56
N GLY A 260 19.87 -43.79 27.68
CA GLY A 260 20.79 -44.83 27.19
C GLY A 260 21.41 -44.64 25.80
N ASN A 261 22.65 -44.16 25.80
CA ASN A 261 23.78 -44.37 24.88
C ASN A 261 23.70 -44.25 23.34
N LYS A 262 24.70 -43.51 22.85
CA LYS A 262 25.18 -43.27 21.48
C LYS A 262 25.42 -44.54 20.65
N GLU A 263 25.18 -44.46 19.34
CA GLU A 263 26.26 -44.34 18.34
C GLU A 263 25.73 -44.01 16.92
N SER A 264 26.63 -43.47 16.11
CA SER A 264 26.49 -42.66 14.90
C SER A 264 26.29 -43.43 13.59
N SER A 265 25.63 -42.80 12.60
CA SER A 265 26.13 -42.67 11.21
C SER A 265 25.24 -41.75 10.36
N ALA A 266 25.81 -41.23 9.27
CA ALA A 266 25.44 -39.97 8.63
C ALA A 266 24.91 -40.10 7.18
N LYS A 267 24.22 -39.03 6.73
CA LYS A 267 23.89 -38.61 5.34
C LYS A 267 22.85 -39.47 4.60
N THR A 268 21.78 -38.91 4.03
CA THR A 268 21.77 -38.12 2.78
C THR A 268 20.49 -37.27 2.64
N VAL A 269 20.59 -36.27 1.76
CA VAL A 269 19.74 -35.11 1.40
C VAL A 269 18.48 -35.47 0.57
N LEU A 270 17.49 -34.57 0.59
CA LEU A 270 16.25 -34.42 -0.23
C LEU A 270 14.97 -35.12 0.25
N GLU A 271 14.05 -34.36 0.87
CA GLU A 271 12.76 -33.92 0.30
C GLU A 271 11.91 -33.24 1.38
N ASN A 272 11.63 -31.95 1.19
CA ASN A 272 10.70 -31.18 2.01
C ASN A 272 9.28 -31.63 1.67
N SER A 273 8.63 -32.30 2.62
CA SER A 273 7.16 -32.45 2.68
C SER A 273 6.73 -32.46 4.14
N ASP A 274 7.07 -31.41 4.88
CA ASP A 274 6.48 -31.16 6.20
C ASP A 274 5.16 -30.39 6.02
N GLU A 275 4.17 -31.06 5.43
CA GLU A 275 2.77 -30.87 5.80
C GLU A 275 2.50 -31.82 6.96
N THR A 276 2.85 -31.40 8.18
CA THR A 276 2.31 -32.01 9.39
C THR A 276 1.53 -30.93 10.12
N ASP A 277 0.21 -30.96 9.89
CA ASP A 277 -0.79 -30.40 10.77
C ASP A 277 -0.62 -31.02 12.17
N GLU A 278 0.23 -30.42 13.00
CA GLU A 278 0.18 -30.63 14.45
C GLU A 278 -1.00 -29.80 14.99
N GLU A 279 -2.21 -30.35 14.91
CA GLU A 279 -3.34 -29.85 15.70
C GLU A 279 -3.06 -30.16 17.19
N GLU A 280 -2.44 -29.21 17.90
CA GLU A 280 -2.29 -29.27 19.35
C GLU A 280 -3.65 -29.07 20.04
N VAL A 281 -3.97 -29.98 20.96
CA VAL A 281 -5.22 -30.06 21.74
C VAL A 281 -5.36 -28.85 22.68
N ASP A 282 -6.38 -28.02 22.44
CA ASP A 282 -6.78 -26.90 23.30
C ASP A 282 -7.39 -27.46 24.61
N ILE A 283 -6.71 -27.27 25.75
CA ILE A 283 -7.26 -27.53 27.08
C ILE A 283 -7.46 -26.17 27.76
N HIS A 284 -8.67 -25.62 27.62
CA HIS A 284 -9.14 -24.49 28.42
C HIS A 284 -10.52 -24.81 29.02
N PRO A 285 -10.86 -24.23 30.19
CA PRO A 285 -12.16 -24.41 30.82
C PRO A 285 -13.28 -23.81 29.95
N GLN A 286 -14.44 -24.48 29.95
CA GLN A 286 -15.62 -24.11 29.19
C GLN A 286 -16.01 -22.64 29.40
N SER A 287 -15.86 -21.84 28.35
CA SER A 287 -16.56 -20.57 28.17
C SER A 287 -17.21 -20.60 26.80
N ASP A 288 -18.48 -20.19 26.71
CA ASP A 288 -19.37 -20.21 25.53
C ASP A 288 -18.70 -20.55 24.20
N ALA A 289 -18.80 -21.82 23.80
CA ALA A 289 -18.48 -22.24 22.45
C ALA A 289 -19.59 -21.74 21.51
N ASP A 290 -19.25 -20.83 20.61
CA ASP A 290 -20.10 -20.51 19.47
C ASP A 290 -19.91 -21.59 18.39
N ILE A 291 -20.99 -21.98 17.74
CA ILE A 291 -20.95 -22.97 16.66
C ILE A 291 -20.42 -22.26 15.39
N ASP A 292 -19.39 -22.85 14.78
CA ASP A 292 -18.74 -22.30 13.59
C ASP A 292 -19.48 -22.69 12.29
N ILE A 293 -19.33 -21.89 11.24
CA ILE A 293 -19.80 -22.24 9.90
C ILE A 293 -18.69 -22.99 9.16
N LEU A 294 -19.00 -24.17 8.63
CA LEU A 294 -18.04 -25.09 8.01
C LEU A 294 -17.59 -24.64 6.61
N ASN A 295 -18.48 -23.97 5.89
CA ASN A 295 -18.44 -23.82 4.43
C ASN A 295 -18.53 -22.37 3.93
N SER A 296 -18.72 -21.39 4.83
CA SER A 296 -18.80 -19.97 4.49
C SER A 296 -17.98 -19.17 5.51
N PHE A 297 -17.09 -18.32 4.99
CA PHE A 297 -16.33 -17.35 5.78
C PHE A 297 -16.95 -15.96 5.74
N TYR A 298 -17.75 -15.66 4.72
CA TYR A 298 -18.18 -14.28 4.44
C TYR A 298 -19.64 -14.01 4.80
N ALA A 299 -20.51 -15.01 5.01
CA ALA A 299 -21.93 -14.77 5.26
C ALA A 299 -22.21 -13.74 6.36
N ARG A 300 -21.60 -13.91 7.55
CA ARG A 300 -21.72 -12.97 8.67
C ARG A 300 -21.20 -11.57 8.32
N ASP A 301 -20.10 -11.50 7.57
CA ASP A 301 -19.47 -10.24 7.18
C ASP A 301 -20.32 -9.49 6.15
N ILE A 302 -20.86 -10.18 5.14
CA ILE A 302 -21.76 -9.61 4.13
C ILE A 302 -23.04 -9.12 4.80
N ALA A 303 -23.64 -9.90 5.69
CA ALA A 303 -24.84 -9.48 6.42
C ALA A 303 -24.61 -8.21 7.26
N ARG A 304 -23.43 -8.09 7.89
CA ARG A 304 -23.04 -6.87 8.60
C ARG A 304 -22.97 -5.67 7.65
N VAL A 305 -22.39 -5.83 6.46
CA VAL A 305 -22.34 -4.76 5.46
C VAL A 305 -23.73 -4.38 4.95
N ILE A 306 -24.60 -5.36 4.66
CA ILE A 306 -26.00 -5.14 4.29
C ILE A 306 -26.71 -4.31 5.37
N ARG A 307 -26.55 -4.66 6.65
CA ARG A 307 -27.11 -3.90 7.77
C ARG A 307 -26.59 -2.47 7.82
N SER A 308 -25.29 -2.26 7.63
CA SER A 308 -24.69 -0.91 7.58
C SER A 308 -25.25 -0.08 6.42
N VAL A 309 -25.38 -0.66 5.22
CA VAL A 309 -25.97 0.00 4.03
C VAL A 309 -27.42 0.42 4.33
N ARG A 310 -28.24 -0.49 4.85
CA ARG A 310 -29.65 -0.23 5.22
C ARG A 310 -29.81 0.89 6.26
N GLN A 311 -28.81 1.06 7.14
CA GLN A 311 -28.79 2.13 8.15
C GLN A 311 -28.29 3.49 7.60
N GLY A 312 -27.95 3.57 6.30
CA GLY A 312 -27.48 4.78 5.64
C GLY A 312 -25.97 5.01 5.75
N SER A 313 -25.18 3.99 6.14
CA SER A 313 -23.71 4.03 5.99
C SER A 313 -23.36 3.93 4.51
N LYS A 314 -22.25 4.56 4.11
CA LYS A 314 -21.71 4.46 2.74
C LYS A 314 -21.08 3.10 2.44
N ALA A 315 -21.08 2.14 3.38
CA ALA A 315 -20.43 0.83 3.22
C ALA A 315 -18.91 0.87 2.92
N GLY A 316 -18.28 2.04 3.12
CA GLY A 316 -16.85 2.25 2.95
C GLY A 316 -16.32 1.74 1.59
N LEU A 317 -15.25 0.94 1.63
CA LEU A 317 -14.62 0.37 0.43
C LEU A 317 -15.55 -0.56 -0.38
N VAL A 318 -16.57 -1.15 0.24
CA VAL A 318 -17.48 -2.05 -0.47
C VAL A 318 -18.29 -1.30 -1.52
N SER A 319 -18.74 -0.08 -1.22
CA SER A 319 -19.41 0.75 -2.23
C SER A 319 -18.46 1.10 -3.36
N THR A 320 -17.21 1.45 -3.06
CA THR A 320 -16.18 1.75 -4.08
C THR A 320 -15.93 0.53 -4.98
N TYR A 321 -15.86 -0.67 -4.41
CA TYR A 321 -15.65 -1.92 -5.16
C TYR A 321 -16.83 -2.27 -6.07
N LEU A 322 -18.06 -2.07 -5.58
CA LEU A 322 -19.30 -2.41 -6.30
C LEU A 322 -19.79 -1.30 -7.24
N SER A 323 -19.22 -0.10 -7.15
CA SER A 323 -19.59 1.02 -8.00
C SER A 323 -19.31 0.71 -9.47
N LYS A 324 -20.22 1.11 -10.35
CA LYS A 324 -20.03 0.98 -11.81
C LYS A 324 -18.77 1.76 -12.20
N PRO A 325 -17.76 1.10 -12.82
CA PRO A 325 -16.54 1.77 -13.18
C PRO A 325 -16.85 2.83 -14.24
N ASP A 326 -16.30 4.02 -14.06
CA ASP A 326 -16.34 5.07 -15.08
C ASP A 326 -15.41 4.67 -16.24
N ILE A 327 -15.99 4.06 -17.28
CA ILE A 327 -15.25 3.55 -18.44
C ILE A 327 -14.47 4.68 -19.12
N GLN A 328 -14.94 5.93 -19.06
CA GLN A 328 -14.23 7.07 -19.64
C GLN A 328 -12.95 7.44 -18.88
N LYS A 329 -12.80 6.99 -17.63
CA LYS A 329 -11.57 7.16 -16.84
C LYS A 329 -10.59 6.01 -16.98
N ARG A 330 -10.95 4.92 -17.67
CA ARG A 330 -10.03 3.81 -17.91
C ARG A 330 -8.97 4.25 -18.92
N VAL A 331 -7.71 4.05 -18.55
CA VAL A 331 -6.56 4.31 -19.43
C VAL A 331 -6.01 2.96 -19.87
N ASP A 332 -5.96 2.74 -21.18
CA ASP A 332 -5.22 1.63 -21.76
C ASP A 332 -3.74 1.98 -21.83
N LEU A 333 -2.91 1.28 -21.04
CA LEU A 333 -1.49 1.56 -20.89
C LEU A 333 -0.65 1.30 -22.17
N TYR A 334 -1.21 0.61 -23.17
CA TYR A 334 -0.57 0.34 -24.46
C TYR A 334 -0.86 1.39 -25.54
N THR A 335 -1.64 2.42 -25.21
CA THR A 335 -1.91 3.56 -26.10
C THR A 335 -0.88 4.68 -25.88
N PRO A 336 -0.71 5.62 -26.83
CA PRO A 336 0.14 6.79 -26.61
C PRO A 336 -0.22 7.57 -25.33
N GLU A 337 -1.51 7.72 -25.04
CA GLU A 337 -2.00 8.32 -23.79
C GLU A 337 -1.59 7.49 -22.56
N GLY A 338 -1.62 6.16 -22.68
CA GLY A 338 -1.17 5.22 -21.65
C GLY A 338 0.32 5.30 -21.36
N LEU A 339 1.16 5.33 -22.39
CA LEU A 339 2.61 5.48 -22.26
C LEU A 339 2.98 6.84 -21.63
N GLN A 340 2.25 7.91 -21.99
CA GLN A 340 2.39 9.21 -21.33
C GLN A 340 2.06 9.11 -19.84
N LYS A 341 1.01 8.36 -19.46
CA LYS A 341 0.69 8.11 -18.03
C LYS A 341 1.78 7.33 -17.31
N ILE A 342 2.43 6.37 -17.97
CA ILE A 342 3.58 5.68 -17.41
C ILE A 342 4.72 6.67 -17.14
N MET A 343 5.07 7.51 -18.12
CA MET A 343 6.10 8.55 -17.96
C MET A 343 5.78 9.54 -16.83
N GLU A 344 4.53 10.00 -16.71
CA GLU A 344 4.07 10.84 -15.60
C GLU A 344 4.19 10.12 -14.25
N GLY A 345 3.88 8.82 -14.19
CA GLY A 345 4.00 7.99 -12.99
C GLY A 345 5.46 7.73 -12.58
N LEU A 346 6.38 7.76 -13.55
CA LEU A 346 7.80 7.49 -13.35
C LEU A 346 8.63 8.77 -13.17
N GLU A 347 8.04 9.96 -13.00
CA GLU A 347 8.81 11.17 -12.70
C GLU A 347 9.78 10.98 -11.52
N PRO A 348 11.03 11.52 -11.55
CA PRO A 348 11.98 11.40 -10.45
C PRO A 348 11.39 11.88 -9.11
N SER A 349 10.61 12.95 -9.13
CA SER A 349 9.86 13.46 -7.96
C SER A 349 8.82 12.49 -7.37
N ARG A 350 8.41 11.44 -8.09
CA ARG A 350 7.50 10.39 -7.60
C ARG A 350 8.21 9.14 -7.09
N LEU A 351 9.54 9.09 -7.17
CA LEU A 351 10.31 7.98 -6.60
C LEU A 351 10.05 7.89 -5.08
N PRO A 352 9.85 6.68 -4.53
CA PRO A 352 9.69 6.52 -3.09
C PRO A 352 10.98 6.97 -2.40
N SER A 353 10.84 7.62 -1.25
CA SER A 353 12.00 8.12 -0.51
C SER A 353 12.79 7.01 0.16
N ALA A 354 12.14 5.89 0.45
CA ALA A 354 12.76 4.74 1.09
C ALA A 354 12.84 3.55 0.13
N HIS A 355 13.77 2.65 0.40
CA HIS A 355 13.92 1.38 -0.30
C HIS A 355 14.23 0.31 0.73
N TRP A 356 13.66 -0.88 0.54
CA TRP A 356 14.02 -2.04 1.37
C TRP A 356 15.54 -2.26 1.32
N PRO A 357 16.20 -2.72 2.40
CA PRO A 357 17.64 -2.98 2.42
C PRO A 357 18.00 -4.27 1.66
N SER A 358 17.63 -4.35 0.38
CA SER A 358 18.07 -5.34 -0.59
C SER A 358 19.48 -5.00 -1.12
N ASP A 359 20.00 -5.84 -2.03
CA ASP A 359 21.19 -5.48 -2.80
C ASP A 359 20.94 -4.18 -3.59
N PRO A 360 21.72 -3.10 -3.35
CA PRO A 360 21.54 -1.83 -4.06
C PRO A 360 21.68 -1.92 -5.58
N LEU A 361 22.31 -2.99 -6.08
CA LEU A 361 22.49 -3.25 -7.52
C LEU A 361 21.24 -3.83 -8.19
N HIS A 362 20.25 -4.27 -7.42
CA HIS A 362 19.02 -4.81 -7.99
C HIS A 362 18.09 -3.67 -8.40
N ALA A 363 17.79 -3.61 -9.70
CA ALA A 363 16.80 -2.69 -10.25
C ALA A 363 15.38 -3.23 -10.06
N MET A 364 14.42 -2.32 -9.92
CA MET A 364 12.99 -2.64 -9.96
C MET A 364 12.51 -2.57 -11.41
N SER A 365 11.68 -3.51 -11.84
CA SER A 365 11.15 -3.47 -13.21
C SER A 365 10.27 -2.23 -13.42
N LEU A 366 10.13 -1.80 -14.69
CA LEU A 366 9.40 -0.58 -15.03
C LEU A 366 7.98 -0.58 -14.48
N MET A 367 7.24 -1.68 -14.68
CA MET A 367 5.85 -1.79 -14.25
C MET A 367 5.70 -1.94 -12.74
N GLN A 368 6.69 -2.53 -12.04
CA GLN A 368 6.70 -2.53 -10.58
C GLN A 368 6.91 -1.11 -10.03
N GLN A 369 7.85 -0.36 -10.64
CA GLN A 369 8.12 1.03 -10.27
C GLN A 369 6.91 1.92 -10.55
N PHE A 370 6.30 1.79 -11.72
CA PHE A 370 5.08 2.51 -12.07
C PHE A 370 3.94 2.21 -11.10
N ALA A 371 3.71 0.93 -10.78
CA ALA A 371 2.69 0.52 -9.83
C ALA A 371 2.96 1.09 -8.43
N LEU A 372 4.21 1.05 -7.95
CA LEU A 372 4.60 1.57 -6.64
C LEU A 372 4.48 3.09 -6.57
N ASN A 373 4.99 3.82 -7.56
CA ASN A 373 4.91 5.28 -7.62
C ASN A 373 3.47 5.77 -7.73
N THR A 374 2.68 5.12 -8.60
CA THR A 374 1.25 5.44 -8.76
C THR A 374 0.54 5.18 -7.45
N LEU A 375 0.73 4.00 -6.88
CA LEU A 375 0.16 3.65 -5.59
C LEU A 375 0.47 4.74 -4.57
N LEU A 376 1.74 5.02 -4.28
CA LEU A 376 2.18 5.97 -3.25
C LEU A 376 1.81 7.44 -3.54
N GLY A 377 1.51 7.77 -4.79
CA GLY A 377 1.12 9.12 -5.25
C GLY A 377 -0.40 9.36 -5.25
N THR A 378 -1.22 8.33 -5.41
CA THR A 378 -2.70 8.40 -5.42
C THR A 378 -3.34 7.98 -4.10
N LEU A 379 -2.55 7.84 -3.03
CA LEU A 379 -3.03 7.46 -1.71
C LEU A 379 -3.95 8.55 -1.12
N HIS A 380 -5.24 8.47 -1.44
CA HIS A 380 -6.31 9.23 -0.80
C HIS A 380 -7.17 8.30 0.07
N ASP A 381 -7.80 8.88 1.10
CA ASP A 381 -8.65 8.18 2.06
C ASP A 381 -9.79 7.44 1.34
N GLY A 382 -9.85 6.11 1.46
CA GLY A 382 -10.97 5.29 0.95
C GLY A 382 -10.86 4.80 -0.49
N ASP A 383 -9.67 4.86 -1.10
CA ASP A 383 -9.44 4.33 -2.45
C ASP A 383 -9.04 2.84 -2.46
N ILE A 384 -9.43 2.15 -3.54
CA ILE A 384 -9.00 0.77 -3.84
C ILE A 384 -7.99 0.82 -4.97
N PHE A 385 -6.80 0.30 -4.71
CA PHE A 385 -5.77 0.11 -5.73
C PHE A 385 -5.53 -1.38 -5.96
N SER A 386 -5.64 -1.82 -7.22
CA SER A 386 -5.44 -3.21 -7.59
C SER A 386 -4.22 -3.34 -8.47
N ILE A 387 -3.33 -4.28 -8.12
CA ILE A 387 -2.14 -4.62 -8.88
C ILE A 387 -2.26 -6.07 -9.30
N ASN A 388 -2.39 -6.29 -10.61
CA ASN A 388 -2.27 -7.63 -11.15
C ASN A 388 -0.79 -7.99 -11.29
N GLY A 389 -0.41 -9.21 -10.89
CA GLY A 389 0.95 -9.71 -11.00
C GLY A 389 0.96 -11.22 -11.18
N PRO A 390 1.44 -11.76 -12.31
CA PRO A 390 1.64 -13.20 -12.44
C PRO A 390 2.56 -13.79 -11.35
N PRO A 391 2.59 -15.11 -11.15
CA PRO A 391 3.55 -15.75 -10.26
C PRO A 391 5.00 -15.33 -10.58
N GLY A 392 5.78 -14.99 -9.55
CA GLY A 392 7.17 -14.56 -9.70
C GLY A 392 7.41 -13.08 -10.01
N THR A 393 6.37 -12.26 -10.23
CA THR A 393 6.53 -10.83 -10.57
C THR A 393 6.78 -9.90 -9.37
N GLY A 394 7.38 -10.40 -8.28
CA GLY A 394 7.89 -9.57 -7.17
C GLY A 394 6.84 -8.88 -6.29
N LYS A 395 5.64 -9.45 -6.10
CA LYS A 395 4.58 -8.86 -5.23
C LYS A 395 5.07 -8.57 -3.80
N THR A 396 5.84 -9.49 -3.22
CA THR A 396 6.44 -9.32 -1.89
C THR A 396 7.49 -8.22 -1.87
N THR A 397 8.20 -8.00 -2.99
CA THR A 397 9.14 -6.89 -3.14
C THR A 397 8.40 -5.55 -3.11
N LEU A 398 7.28 -5.44 -3.81
CA LEU A 398 6.44 -4.23 -3.78
C LEU A 398 5.95 -3.92 -2.36
N LEU A 399 5.49 -4.95 -1.63
CA LEU A 399 5.09 -4.82 -0.22
C LEU A 399 6.22 -4.30 0.69
N ARG A 400 7.45 -4.80 0.48
CA ARG A 400 8.63 -4.37 1.24
C ARG A 400 8.95 -2.88 1.02
N ASP A 401 8.81 -2.40 -0.20
CA ASP A 401 9.07 -0.99 -0.50
C ASP A 401 7.96 -0.06 -0.01
N VAL A 402 6.69 -0.48 -0.09
CA VAL A 402 5.59 0.24 0.56
C VAL A 402 5.86 0.37 2.06
N PHE A 403 6.20 -0.75 2.72
CA PHE A 403 6.50 -0.75 4.14
C PHE A 403 7.64 0.22 4.47
N SER A 404 8.71 0.17 3.69
CA SER A 404 9.87 1.07 3.86
C SER A 404 9.47 2.54 3.78
N GLU A 405 8.62 2.89 2.82
CA GLU A 405 8.12 4.25 2.64
C GLU A 405 7.20 4.69 3.79
N LEU A 406 6.24 3.86 4.19
CA LEU A 406 5.31 4.19 5.29
C LEU A 406 6.04 4.36 6.63
N MET A 407 7.01 3.50 6.93
CA MET A 407 7.85 3.65 8.12
C MET A 407 8.69 4.91 8.06
N THR A 408 9.24 5.26 6.90
CA THR A 408 10.00 6.50 6.72
C THR A 408 9.10 7.73 6.89
N ARG A 409 7.86 7.71 6.38
CA ARG A 409 6.87 8.78 6.61
C ARG A 409 6.56 8.95 8.10
N ARG A 410 6.32 7.86 8.85
CA ARG A 410 6.11 7.92 10.31
C ARG A 410 7.35 8.43 11.06
N ALA A 411 8.55 8.05 10.62
CA ALA A 411 9.80 8.57 11.17
C ALA A 411 9.96 10.09 10.94
N ARG A 412 9.47 10.64 9.82
CA ARG A 412 9.42 12.11 9.63
C ARG A 412 8.56 12.79 10.67
N VAL A 413 7.45 12.16 11.10
CA VAL A 413 6.62 12.69 12.19
C VAL A 413 7.37 12.60 13.53
N LEU A 414 7.94 11.43 13.87
CA LEU A 414 8.74 11.26 15.09
C LEU A 414 9.88 12.27 15.19
N SER A 415 10.60 12.53 14.09
CA SER A 415 11.71 13.47 14.06
C SER A 415 11.31 14.94 14.31
N ARG A 416 10.01 15.28 14.19
CA ARG A 416 9.49 16.63 14.53
C ARG A 416 9.23 16.81 16.01
N LEU A 417 9.13 15.73 16.79
CA LEU A 417 8.92 15.81 18.24
C LEU A 417 10.13 16.45 18.93
N ALA A 418 9.88 17.25 19.97
CA ALA A 418 10.93 17.84 20.78
C ALA A 418 11.51 16.81 21.76
N GLN A 419 10.65 15.98 22.36
CA GLN A 419 10.99 14.87 23.25
C GLN A 419 10.20 13.62 22.86
N ALA A 420 10.72 12.42 23.12
CA ALA A 420 10.05 11.17 22.72
C ALA A 420 8.63 11.03 23.30
N LYS A 421 8.41 11.51 24.53
CA LYS A 421 7.11 11.50 25.21
C LYS A 421 6.06 12.44 24.59
N ASP A 422 6.47 13.39 23.73
CA ASP A 422 5.53 14.28 23.04
C ASP A 422 4.72 13.52 21.98
N ALA A 423 5.03 12.23 21.78
CA ALA A 423 4.21 11.28 21.03
C ALA A 423 2.86 10.97 21.70
N PHE A 424 2.62 11.39 22.95
CA PHE A 424 1.39 11.07 23.69
C PHE A 424 0.53 12.31 23.93
N LEU A 425 -0.79 12.16 23.75
CA LEU A 425 -1.76 13.22 24.01
C LEU A 425 -2.20 13.23 25.48
N ARG A 426 -2.77 12.12 25.93
CA ARG A 426 -3.31 11.98 27.29
C ARG A 426 -3.35 10.52 27.71
N LYS A 427 -3.43 10.31 29.02
CA LYS A 427 -3.58 8.99 29.65
C LYS A 427 -5.06 8.63 29.77
N ILE A 428 -5.41 7.41 29.38
CA ILE A 428 -6.74 6.80 29.53
C ILE A 428 -6.66 5.53 30.38
N LYS A 429 -7.80 5.15 30.97
CA LYS A 429 -7.95 3.91 31.74
C LYS A 429 -8.72 2.92 30.88
N ILE A 430 -8.17 1.72 30.73
CA ILE A 430 -8.79 0.61 30.00
C ILE A 430 -9.14 -0.47 31.01
N GLU A 431 -10.36 -0.99 30.90
CA GLU A 431 -10.89 -2.04 31.76
C GLU A 431 -11.12 -3.33 30.97
N PHE A 432 -10.65 -4.43 31.54
CA PHE A 432 -10.80 -5.78 31.00
C PHE A 432 -11.63 -6.65 31.96
N ASP A 433 -12.27 -7.66 31.39
CA ASP A 433 -12.94 -8.76 32.08
C ASP A 433 -13.93 -8.27 33.15
N ASN A 434 -14.87 -7.42 32.72
CA ASN A 434 -15.89 -6.80 33.56
C ASN A 434 -15.31 -5.95 34.71
N GLY A 435 -14.17 -5.30 34.47
CA GLY A 435 -13.54 -4.36 35.39
C GLY A 435 -12.68 -5.01 36.48
N GLN A 436 -12.51 -6.34 36.42
CA GLN A 436 -11.61 -7.07 37.33
C GLN A 436 -10.15 -6.69 37.12
N GLU A 437 -9.79 -6.34 35.88
CA GLU A 437 -8.46 -5.92 35.52
C GLU A 437 -8.47 -4.52 34.91
N THR A 438 -7.53 -3.68 35.34
CA THR A 438 -7.38 -2.32 34.78
C THR A 438 -5.96 -2.12 34.27
N SER A 439 -5.83 -1.44 33.14
CA SER A 439 -4.56 -0.97 32.60
C SER A 439 -4.67 0.52 32.31
N SER A 440 -3.55 1.22 32.38
CA SER A 440 -3.51 2.62 31.98
C SER A 440 -2.74 2.75 30.67
N LEU A 441 -3.34 3.34 29.65
CA LEU A 441 -2.76 3.48 28.32
C LEU A 441 -2.57 4.97 28.00
N ASN A 442 -1.47 5.34 27.33
CA ASN A 442 -1.31 6.69 26.79
C ASN A 442 -1.74 6.71 25.32
N LEU A 443 -2.69 7.57 24.99
CA LEU A 443 -3.13 7.80 23.62
C LEU A 443 -1.98 8.42 22.81
N LEU A 444 -1.74 7.86 21.63
CA LEU A 444 -0.78 8.40 20.68
C LEU A 444 -1.30 9.72 20.10
N ASN A 445 -0.37 10.58 19.67
CA ASN A 445 -0.68 11.70 18.80
C ASN A 445 -1.22 11.17 17.47
N ASP A 446 -2.32 11.75 16.99
CA ASP A 446 -3.00 11.34 15.76
C ASP A 446 -2.05 11.35 14.55
N ASP A 447 -1.06 12.25 14.50
CA ASP A 447 -0.05 12.31 13.45
C ASP A 447 0.86 11.05 13.39
N LEU A 448 0.91 10.24 14.44
CA LEU A 448 1.70 8.98 14.50
C LEU A 448 0.88 7.73 14.13
N THR A 449 -0.42 7.91 13.90
CA THR A 449 -1.37 6.87 13.49
C THR A 449 -1.66 7.03 11.98
N GLY A 450 -2.27 6.02 11.33
CA GLY A 450 -2.45 6.04 9.87
C GLY A 450 -1.33 5.33 9.09
N TYR A 451 -0.51 4.53 9.77
CA TYR A 451 0.61 3.78 9.18
C TYR A 451 0.49 2.27 9.48
N GLU A 452 -0.68 1.81 9.94
CA GLU A 452 -0.96 0.46 10.43
C GLU A 452 -1.18 -0.55 9.30
N MET A 453 -0.20 -1.37 8.93
CA MET A 453 -0.37 -2.29 7.80
C MET A 453 -1.00 -3.63 8.21
N VAL A 454 -2.13 -3.95 7.58
CA VAL A 454 -2.75 -5.28 7.66
C VAL A 454 -2.67 -5.99 6.31
N VAL A 455 -2.01 -7.15 6.28
CA VAL A 455 -1.93 -7.99 5.08
C VAL A 455 -2.80 -9.22 5.25
N VAL A 456 -3.70 -9.45 4.30
CA VAL A 456 -4.69 -10.52 4.37
C VAL A 456 -4.57 -11.43 3.16
N SER A 457 -4.66 -12.74 3.38
CA SER A 457 -4.69 -13.73 2.29
C SER A 457 -5.74 -14.82 2.55
N SER A 458 -6.20 -15.46 1.48
CA SER A 458 -7.04 -16.65 1.52
C SER A 458 -6.25 -17.91 1.87
N ASN A 459 -4.91 -17.88 1.70
CA ASN A 459 -4.04 -19.01 1.98
C ASN A 459 -3.26 -18.78 3.29
N ASN A 460 -3.49 -19.63 4.30
CA ASN A 460 -2.79 -19.59 5.59
C ASN A 460 -1.27 -19.66 5.41
N ALA A 461 -0.78 -20.49 4.47
CA ALA A 461 0.65 -20.60 4.19
C ALA A 461 1.21 -19.29 3.64
N ALA A 462 0.45 -18.56 2.81
CA ALA A 462 0.89 -17.25 2.31
C ALA A 462 0.98 -16.20 3.42
N VAL A 463 0.02 -16.22 4.37
CA VAL A 463 0.04 -15.37 5.58
C VAL A 463 1.28 -15.66 6.42
N GLU A 464 1.55 -16.94 6.68
CA GLU A 464 2.71 -17.36 7.47
C GLU A 464 4.02 -17.06 6.77
N ASN A 465 4.13 -17.33 5.46
CA ASN A 465 5.33 -17.04 4.69
C ASN A 465 5.65 -15.55 4.72
N LEU A 466 4.66 -14.68 4.55
CA LEU A 466 4.88 -13.24 4.63
C LEU A 466 5.43 -12.82 6.00
N SER A 467 4.78 -13.25 7.09
CA SER A 467 5.18 -12.86 8.44
C SER A 467 6.45 -13.53 8.94
N LYS A 468 6.78 -14.73 8.44
CA LYS A 468 8.00 -15.44 8.81
C LYS A 468 9.16 -15.04 7.91
N ASP A 469 8.96 -14.68 6.65
CA ASP A 469 10.05 -14.43 5.70
C ASP A 469 10.55 -12.99 5.72
N ILE A 470 9.66 -11.99 5.82
CA ILE A 470 10.08 -10.57 5.84
C ILE A 470 11.07 -10.27 6.99
N PRO A 471 10.85 -10.79 8.22
CA PRO A 471 11.78 -10.57 9.32
C PRO A 471 13.13 -11.28 9.21
N LYS A 472 13.30 -12.29 8.34
CA LYS A 472 14.53 -13.11 8.27
C LYS A 472 15.71 -12.35 7.69
N ALA A 473 16.92 -12.66 8.15
CA ALA A 473 18.16 -12.10 7.58
C ALA A 473 18.27 -12.36 6.07
N SER A 474 17.75 -13.48 5.56
CA SER A 474 17.70 -13.77 4.13
C SER A 474 16.90 -12.75 3.30
N ALA A 475 16.01 -11.97 3.92
CA ALA A 475 15.20 -10.96 3.24
C ALA A 475 15.96 -9.64 2.99
N ILE A 476 17.14 -9.44 3.57
CA ILE A 476 17.97 -8.26 3.37
C ILE A 476 19.30 -8.63 2.69
N GLY A 477 19.89 -7.71 1.93
CA GLY A 477 21.16 -7.94 1.22
C GLY A 477 22.32 -8.23 2.18
N GLU A 478 23.29 -9.03 1.77
CA GLU A 478 24.44 -9.43 2.62
C GLU A 478 25.19 -8.22 3.20
N PHE A 479 25.30 -7.14 2.40
CA PHE A 479 25.90 -5.86 2.81
C PHE A 479 25.28 -5.29 4.10
N TRP A 480 23.99 -5.51 4.34
CA TRP A 480 23.23 -4.99 5.48
C TRP A 480 23.25 -5.92 6.70
N ARG A 481 23.76 -7.15 6.58
CA ARG A 481 23.77 -8.18 7.64
C ARG A 481 25.00 -8.12 8.55
N ALA A 482 26.11 -7.56 8.07
CA ALA A 482 27.40 -7.64 8.74
C ALA A 482 27.42 -6.83 10.05
N GLN A 483 27.63 -7.50 11.19
CA GLN A 483 27.68 -6.87 12.51
C GLN A 483 28.94 -6.00 12.75
N ASP A 484 29.96 -6.14 11.92
CA ASP A 484 31.22 -5.38 12.03
C ASP A 484 31.20 -4.02 11.30
N ASN A 485 30.11 -3.69 10.60
CA ASN A 485 29.96 -2.43 9.88
C ASN A 485 28.95 -1.51 10.59
N ASP A 486 29.22 -0.20 10.61
CA ASP A 486 28.31 0.88 11.01
C ASP A 486 26.98 0.92 10.20
N THR A 487 26.81 0.02 9.22
CA THR A 487 25.67 -0.08 8.31
C THR A 487 24.71 -1.22 8.63
N SER A 488 24.91 -1.97 9.73
CA SER A 488 23.98 -3.03 10.11
C SER A 488 22.58 -2.47 10.39
N VAL A 489 21.54 -3.16 9.91
CA VAL A 489 20.14 -2.75 10.10
C VAL A 489 19.47 -3.73 11.06
N SER A 490 18.84 -3.20 12.10
CA SER A 490 18.08 -3.99 13.07
C SER A 490 16.92 -3.20 13.67
N TYR A 491 15.94 -3.92 14.23
CA TYR A 491 14.84 -3.33 15.00
C TYR A 491 14.27 -4.37 15.97
N LEU A 492 14.41 -4.18 17.28
CA LEU A 492 13.94 -5.14 18.29
C LEU A 492 14.42 -6.57 18.01
N GLN A 493 15.64 -6.71 17.50
CA GLN A 493 16.15 -7.98 16.97
C GLN A 493 16.08 -9.10 18.00
N GLN A 494 16.43 -8.80 19.27
CA GLN A 494 16.42 -9.80 20.35
C GLN A 494 15.00 -10.25 20.71
N VAL A 495 14.01 -9.36 20.57
CA VAL A 495 12.59 -9.68 20.79
C VAL A 495 12.06 -10.52 19.64
N ALA A 496 12.40 -10.17 18.40
CA ALA A 496 12.08 -10.97 17.22
C ALA A 496 12.68 -12.37 17.31
N HIS A 497 13.96 -12.47 17.71
CA HIS A 497 14.63 -13.75 17.87
C HIS A 497 13.92 -14.60 18.93
N ASN A 498 13.57 -14.02 20.09
CA ASN A 498 12.84 -14.72 21.13
C ASN A 498 11.49 -15.28 20.64
N ILE A 499 10.72 -14.51 19.87
CA ILE A 499 9.43 -14.95 19.32
C ILE A 499 9.64 -16.04 18.26
N ALA A 500 10.65 -15.92 17.39
CA ALA A 500 10.91 -16.83 16.30
C ALA A 500 11.49 -18.19 16.75
N SER A 501 12.33 -18.21 17.79
CA SER A 501 12.97 -19.44 18.27
C SER A 501 12.19 -20.15 19.38
N ARG A 502 11.16 -19.52 19.94
CA ARG A 502 10.33 -20.11 20.99
C ARG A 502 9.26 -21.01 20.41
N ARG A 503 9.00 -22.16 21.05
CA ARG A 503 7.91 -23.08 20.72
C ARG A 503 6.72 -22.92 21.67
N SER A 504 5.57 -23.49 21.30
CA SER A 504 4.34 -23.50 22.11
C SER A 504 4.57 -24.02 23.54
N ASN A 505 5.40 -25.05 23.69
CA ASN A 505 5.80 -25.64 24.98
C ASN A 505 6.84 -24.81 25.77
N GLY A 506 7.20 -23.61 25.32
CA GLY A 506 8.16 -22.71 25.97
C GLY A 506 9.64 -23.06 25.81
N LYS A 507 9.97 -24.11 25.04
CA LYS A 507 11.37 -24.46 24.70
C LYS A 507 11.87 -23.62 23.53
N TYR A 508 13.20 -23.62 23.37
CA TYR A 508 13.90 -22.89 22.32
C TYR A 508 14.50 -23.82 21.27
N GLU A 509 14.44 -23.40 20.01
CA GLU A 509 15.13 -24.04 18.90
C GLU A 509 16.26 -23.18 18.35
N LYS A 510 17.26 -23.84 17.78
CA LYS A 510 18.38 -23.15 17.14
C LYS A 510 17.99 -22.76 15.73
N LEU A 511 17.95 -21.45 15.47
CA LEU A 511 17.70 -20.92 14.13
C LEU A 511 18.95 -21.05 13.25
N LYS A 512 18.74 -21.33 11.96
CA LYS A 512 19.80 -21.21 10.93
C LYS A 512 20.14 -19.73 10.73
N PRO A 513 21.38 -19.36 10.33
CA PRO A 513 21.78 -17.96 10.14
C PRO A 513 20.81 -17.15 9.28
N ASP A 514 20.39 -17.70 8.14
CA ASP A 514 19.42 -17.05 7.23
C ASP A 514 18.01 -16.89 7.83
N ASN A 515 17.66 -17.71 8.82
CA ASN A 515 16.38 -17.65 9.51
C ASN A 515 16.40 -16.78 10.77
N VAL A 516 17.57 -16.28 11.19
CA VAL A 516 17.65 -15.36 12.32
C VAL A 516 16.96 -14.07 11.91
N PRO A 517 16.00 -13.57 12.71
CA PRO A 517 15.33 -12.34 12.34
C PRO A 517 16.28 -11.13 12.50
N TRP A 518 16.22 -10.18 11.58
CA TRP A 518 16.91 -8.89 11.69
C TRP A 518 16.06 -7.86 12.45
N GLY A 519 14.73 -8.06 12.53
CA GLY A 519 13.89 -7.28 13.42
C GLY A 519 12.42 -7.67 13.48
N LEU A 520 11.66 -7.03 14.38
CA LEU A 520 10.27 -7.35 14.69
C LEU A 520 9.29 -6.49 13.86
N PHE A 521 9.22 -6.72 12.54
CA PHE A 521 8.40 -5.87 11.66
C PHE A 521 7.05 -6.47 11.31
N ALA A 522 6.95 -7.80 11.30
CA ALA A 522 5.76 -8.52 10.87
C ALA A 522 5.41 -9.61 11.88
N ALA A 523 4.10 -9.76 12.15
CA ALA A 523 3.59 -10.85 12.98
C ALA A 523 2.35 -11.48 12.35
N ALA A 524 2.33 -12.82 12.31
CA ALA A 524 1.12 -13.57 12.03
C ALA A 524 0.30 -13.64 13.32
N LEU A 525 -0.86 -13.01 13.31
CA LEU A 525 -1.83 -13.11 14.39
C LEU A 525 -2.96 -14.03 13.91
N GLY A 526 -4.10 -13.51 13.49
CA GLY A 526 -5.24 -14.29 13.02
C GLY A 526 -5.77 -15.20 14.13
N ARG A 527 -5.40 -16.48 14.09
CA ARG A 527 -5.84 -17.52 15.04
C ARG A 527 -5.42 -17.20 16.49
N SER A 528 -6.20 -17.69 17.45
CA SER A 528 -5.95 -17.49 18.90
C SER A 528 -4.57 -17.99 19.33
N GLN A 529 -4.13 -19.15 18.82
CA GLN A 529 -2.83 -19.74 19.12
C GLN A 529 -1.67 -18.81 18.71
N ASN A 530 -1.73 -18.23 17.51
CA ASN A 530 -0.73 -17.29 17.01
C ASN A 530 -0.67 -16.02 17.87
N ARG A 531 -1.83 -15.47 18.27
CA ARG A 531 -1.88 -14.30 19.17
C ARG A 531 -1.25 -14.61 20.53
N ARG A 532 -1.56 -15.78 21.11
CA ARG A 532 -0.94 -16.25 22.35
C ARG A 532 0.56 -16.49 22.20
N HIS A 533 1.01 -17.06 21.08
CA HIS A 533 2.42 -17.29 20.79
C HIS A 533 3.19 -15.97 20.76
N PHE A 534 2.70 -15.00 19.99
CA PHE A 534 3.29 -13.66 19.90
C PHE A 534 3.28 -12.96 21.27
N GLN A 535 2.16 -12.97 21.98
CA GLN A 535 2.03 -12.38 23.32
C GLN A 535 3.01 -12.99 24.32
N SER A 536 3.14 -14.31 24.34
CA SER A 536 4.04 -15.05 25.21
C SER A 536 5.51 -14.71 24.93
N GLY A 537 5.92 -14.65 23.66
CA GLY A 537 7.27 -14.25 23.27
C GLY A 537 7.56 -12.75 23.49
N LEU A 538 6.56 -11.88 23.40
CA LEU A 538 6.74 -10.46 23.73
C LEU A 538 6.92 -10.27 25.24
N GLN A 539 6.13 -10.96 26.07
CA GLN A 539 6.08 -10.77 27.51
C GLN A 539 7.16 -11.56 28.28
N PHE A 540 7.48 -12.77 27.83
CA PHE A 540 8.35 -13.69 28.55
C PHE A 540 9.55 -14.12 27.71
N ASP A 541 10.63 -14.48 28.37
CA ASP A 541 11.78 -15.17 27.78
C ASP A 541 12.22 -16.32 28.69
N GLY A 542 13.29 -17.02 28.30
CA GLY A 542 13.82 -18.17 29.02
C GLY A 542 14.54 -17.82 30.33
N THR A 543 14.51 -16.56 30.76
CA THR A 543 15.14 -16.13 32.01
C THR A 543 14.40 -16.76 33.21
N PRO A 544 15.10 -17.48 34.11
CA PRO A 544 14.47 -18.08 35.28
C PRO A 544 13.82 -17.03 36.20
N SER A 545 12.54 -17.23 36.54
CA SER A 545 11.83 -16.40 37.51
C SER A 545 12.15 -16.83 38.95
N GLY A 546 12.98 -16.08 39.69
CA GLY A 546 13.21 -16.25 41.14
C GLY A 546 14.67 -16.09 41.61
N LYS A 547 14.88 -15.81 42.92
CA LYS A 547 16.20 -15.64 43.57
C LYS A 547 16.91 -16.97 43.91
N SER A 548 16.73 -18.02 43.11
CA SER A 548 17.41 -19.31 43.31
C SER A 548 18.57 -19.41 42.34
N GLN A 549 19.80 -19.24 42.82
CA GLN A 549 21.03 -19.03 42.04
C GLN A 549 21.49 -20.23 41.17
N GLU A 550 20.72 -21.32 41.05
CA GLU A 550 21.16 -22.55 40.36
C GLU A 550 20.11 -23.17 39.43
N ARG A 551 19.38 -22.39 38.63
CA ARG A 551 18.60 -22.95 37.51
C ARG A 551 19.40 -22.85 36.21
N LYS A 552 19.79 -24.02 35.69
CA LYS A 552 20.39 -24.19 34.36
C LYS A 552 19.50 -23.53 33.31
N LEU A 553 20.09 -22.71 32.43
CA LEU A 553 19.38 -22.10 31.31
C LEU A 553 18.70 -23.19 30.46
N LEU A 554 17.54 -22.84 29.88
CA LEU A 554 16.85 -23.72 28.96
C LEU A 554 17.78 -24.09 27.78
N PRO A 555 17.74 -25.32 27.26
CA PRO A 555 18.50 -25.67 26.06
C PRO A 555 18.19 -24.72 24.90
N ASN A 556 19.22 -24.28 24.19
CA ASN A 556 19.18 -23.28 23.10
C ASN A 556 18.68 -21.88 23.48
N TYR A 557 18.52 -21.60 24.78
CA TYR A 557 18.22 -20.25 25.24
C TYR A 557 19.52 -19.45 25.43
N ASP A 558 19.59 -18.27 24.83
CA ASP A 558 20.68 -17.31 24.99
C ASP A 558 20.10 -15.95 25.41
N PRO A 559 20.35 -15.47 26.64
CA PRO A 559 19.76 -14.24 27.15
C PRO A 559 20.27 -12.96 26.48
N ASP A 560 21.35 -13.03 25.70
CA ASP A 560 21.85 -11.89 24.93
C ASP A 560 21.20 -11.82 23.55
N LEU A 561 20.81 -12.97 22.99
CA LEU A 561 20.12 -13.06 21.70
C LEU A 561 18.59 -13.06 21.81
N GLN A 562 18.03 -13.62 22.89
CA GLN A 562 16.60 -13.86 23.05
C GLN A 562 16.10 -13.14 24.29
N GLN A 563 15.33 -12.08 24.09
CA GLN A 563 14.85 -11.24 25.17
C GLN A 563 13.36 -10.94 25.00
N SER A 564 12.62 -10.93 26.10
CA SER A 564 11.30 -10.30 26.15
C SER A 564 11.45 -8.78 25.99
N ILE A 565 10.36 -8.07 25.66
CA ILE A 565 10.39 -6.60 25.55
C ILE A 565 10.87 -5.94 26.84
N TRP A 566 10.57 -6.55 27.99
CA TRP A 566 10.94 -6.06 29.31
C TRP A 566 12.42 -6.24 29.65
N ASN A 567 13.05 -7.30 29.15
CA ASN A 567 14.48 -7.52 29.31
C ASN A 567 15.29 -6.76 28.26
N TRP A 568 14.79 -6.68 27.03
CA TRP A 568 15.31 -5.80 25.99
C TRP A 568 15.44 -4.36 26.49
N ARG A 569 14.37 -3.81 27.06
CA ARG A 569 14.37 -2.45 27.67
C ARG A 569 15.50 -2.23 28.70
N LYS A 570 15.95 -3.27 29.41
CA LYS A 570 17.01 -3.15 30.44
C LYS A 570 18.41 -3.31 29.87
N ARG A 571 18.56 -4.00 28.74
CA ARG A 571 19.83 -4.45 28.17
C ARG A 571 20.18 -3.78 26.84
N HIS A 572 19.21 -3.13 26.19
CA HIS A 572 19.39 -2.46 24.90
C HIS A 572 20.49 -1.42 24.99
N LYS A 573 21.42 -1.47 24.03
CA LYS A 573 22.50 -0.50 23.90
C LYS A 573 21.97 0.71 23.13
N SER A 574 21.22 1.55 23.81
CA SER A 574 20.56 2.71 23.21
C SER A 574 21.52 3.81 22.82
N ILE A 575 21.21 4.49 21.72
CA ILE A 575 21.61 5.89 21.50
C ILE A 575 20.48 6.82 21.98
N SER A 576 20.73 8.12 22.12
CA SER A 576 19.62 9.02 22.50
C SER A 576 18.64 9.21 21.33
N PHE A 577 17.35 9.38 21.63
CA PHE A 577 16.33 9.73 20.63
C PHE A 577 16.75 10.92 19.75
N GLU A 578 17.37 11.94 20.36
CA GLU A 578 17.88 13.11 19.65
C GLU A 578 19.03 12.78 18.68
N SER A 579 19.89 11.79 19.01
CA SER A 579 20.95 11.35 18.11
C SER A 579 20.40 10.55 16.93
N ALA A 580 19.46 9.63 17.19
CA ALA A 580 18.75 8.89 16.15
C ALA A 580 17.98 9.85 15.21
N LYS A 581 17.31 10.86 15.78
CA LYS A 581 16.62 11.92 15.05
C LYS A 581 17.57 12.70 14.13
N LYS A 582 18.75 13.08 14.60
CA LYS A 582 19.76 13.77 13.76
C LYS A 582 20.27 12.89 12.62
N ALA A 583 20.50 11.60 12.89
CA ALA A 583 20.91 10.65 11.86
C ALA A 583 19.83 10.49 10.78
N PHE A 584 18.58 10.35 11.19
CA PHE A 584 17.43 10.28 10.28
C PHE A 584 17.30 11.54 9.41
N ILE A 585 17.31 12.75 10.02
CA ILE A 585 17.20 14.01 9.26
C ILE A 585 18.35 14.17 8.25
N LYS A 586 19.56 13.74 8.61
CA LYS A 586 20.71 13.75 7.70
C LYS A 586 20.50 12.82 6.50
N ALA A 587 20.03 11.59 6.74
CA ALA A 587 19.75 10.62 5.69
C ALA A 587 18.59 11.08 4.79
N ASP A 588 17.53 11.65 5.37
CA ASP A 588 16.35 12.14 4.65
C ASP A 588 16.74 13.28 3.70
N LYS A 589 17.59 14.20 4.18
CA LYS A 589 18.15 15.27 3.37
C LYS A 589 19.03 14.75 2.23
N ALA A 590 19.87 13.74 2.47
CA ALA A 590 20.74 13.18 1.44
C ALA A 590 19.95 12.54 0.29
N VAL A 591 18.87 11.80 0.61
CA VAL A 591 17.96 11.26 -0.40
C VAL A 591 17.24 12.38 -1.17
N ALA A 592 16.69 13.36 -0.46
CA ALA A 592 15.98 14.48 -1.08
C ALA A 592 16.88 15.29 -2.04
N GLU A 593 18.13 15.57 -1.65
CA GLU A 593 19.11 16.24 -2.50
C GLU A 593 19.45 15.40 -3.74
N ARG A 594 19.59 14.08 -3.59
CA ARG A 594 19.88 13.18 -4.72
C ARG A 594 18.72 13.12 -5.71
N ILE A 595 17.48 13.01 -5.23
CA ILE A 595 16.27 13.06 -6.07
C ILE A 595 16.14 14.42 -6.76
N ALA A 596 16.37 15.53 -6.05
CA ALA A 596 16.31 16.87 -6.62
C ALA A 596 17.36 17.08 -7.74
N ASN A 597 18.57 16.54 -7.57
CA ASN A 597 19.61 16.57 -8.60
C ASN A 597 19.21 15.74 -9.83
N LEU A 598 18.55 14.60 -9.64
CA LEU A 598 18.04 13.76 -10.73
C LEU A 598 16.90 14.45 -11.50
N GLU A 599 15.98 15.10 -10.78
CA GLU A 599 14.90 15.92 -11.36
C GLU A 599 15.47 17.07 -12.19
N ASN A 600 16.47 17.78 -11.64
CA ASN A 600 17.18 18.82 -12.38
C ASN A 600 17.88 18.26 -13.63
N TYR A 601 18.48 17.07 -13.53
CA TYR A 601 19.13 16.42 -14.67
C TYR A 601 18.12 16.10 -15.78
N LYS A 602 16.97 15.51 -15.44
CA LYS A 602 15.88 15.28 -16.39
C LYS A 602 15.40 16.58 -17.04
N LYS A 603 15.15 17.62 -16.24
CA LYS A 603 14.68 18.92 -16.74
C LYS A 603 15.67 19.55 -17.71
N LEU A 604 16.97 19.52 -17.40
CA LEU A 604 18.00 20.04 -18.30
C LEU A 604 18.12 19.20 -19.57
N HIS A 605 18.04 17.86 -19.47
CA HIS A 605 18.09 16.97 -20.63
C HIS A 605 16.89 17.11 -21.59
N THR A 606 15.68 17.35 -21.04
CA THR A 606 14.45 17.52 -21.83
C THR A 606 14.27 18.92 -22.38
N SER A 607 14.90 19.94 -21.77
CA SER A 607 14.94 21.29 -22.32
C SER A 607 15.81 21.36 -23.60
N GLU A 608 15.71 22.46 -24.37
CA GLU A 608 16.53 22.79 -25.56
C GLU A 608 18.07 22.75 -25.33
N SER A 609 18.54 22.32 -24.17
CA SER A 609 19.95 22.15 -23.81
C SER A 609 20.65 20.99 -24.54
N ASN A 610 19.93 20.10 -25.23
CA ASN A 610 20.55 19.12 -26.14
C ASN A 610 20.88 19.69 -27.53
N LEU A 611 20.47 20.93 -27.81
CA LEU A 611 20.82 21.62 -29.05
C LEU A 611 22.29 22.05 -29.05
N SER A 612 22.89 22.08 -30.25
CA SER A 612 24.19 22.71 -30.43
C SER A 612 24.13 24.19 -30.02
N GLU A 613 25.25 24.79 -29.60
CA GLU A 613 25.32 26.22 -29.27
C GLU A 613 24.72 27.08 -30.39
N LYS A 614 24.96 26.67 -31.65
CA LYS A 614 24.45 27.34 -32.84
C LYS A 614 22.93 27.31 -32.93
N ASP A 615 22.32 26.15 -32.70
CA ASP A 615 20.86 25.99 -32.80
C ASP A 615 20.16 26.68 -31.63
N PHE A 616 20.72 26.57 -30.41
CA PHE A 616 20.23 27.27 -29.22
C PHE A 616 20.25 28.80 -29.39
N CYS A 617 21.32 29.33 -29.98
CA CYS A 617 21.47 30.77 -30.21
C CYS A 617 20.90 31.24 -31.55
N LEU A 618 20.24 30.39 -32.34
CA LEU A 618 19.87 30.71 -33.73
C LEU A 618 18.99 31.96 -33.83
N SER A 619 17.96 32.06 -32.99
CA SER A 619 17.05 33.21 -32.98
C SER A 619 17.74 34.51 -32.52
N LEU A 620 18.65 34.41 -31.54
CA LEU A 620 19.45 35.53 -31.04
C LEU A 620 20.46 36.00 -32.09
N GLN A 621 21.09 35.05 -32.80
CA GLN A 621 22.02 35.33 -33.89
C GLN A 621 21.29 36.03 -35.04
N GLN A 622 20.12 35.55 -35.45
CA GLN A 622 19.30 36.19 -36.48
C GLN A 622 18.90 37.62 -36.10
N ALA A 623 18.53 37.86 -34.84
CA ALA A 623 18.20 39.20 -34.36
C ALA A 623 19.41 40.15 -34.40
N PHE A 624 20.60 39.66 -34.04
CA PHE A 624 21.84 40.42 -34.12
C PHE A 624 22.25 40.72 -35.58
N ASP A 625 22.13 39.74 -36.48
CA ASP A 625 22.44 39.89 -37.90
C ASP A 625 21.51 40.94 -38.55
N MET A 626 20.22 40.90 -38.23
CA MET A 626 19.23 41.90 -38.70
C MET A 626 19.49 43.31 -38.12
N ALA A 627 19.85 43.41 -36.84
CA ALA A 627 20.22 44.69 -36.24
C ALA A 627 21.49 45.27 -36.89
N THR A 628 22.45 44.42 -37.23
CA THR A 628 23.71 44.81 -37.89
C THR A 628 23.43 45.31 -39.30
N LEU A 629 22.64 44.58 -40.08
CA LEU A 629 22.24 44.98 -41.43
C LEU A 629 21.48 46.32 -41.46
N THR A 630 20.58 46.53 -40.50
CA THR A 630 19.83 47.79 -40.40
C THR A 630 20.72 48.97 -39.98
N TYR A 631 21.72 48.74 -39.13
CA TYR A 631 22.74 49.74 -38.80
C TYR A 631 23.61 50.08 -40.02
N GLU A 632 24.08 49.08 -40.78
CA GLU A 632 24.88 49.29 -41.99
C GLU A 632 24.12 50.10 -43.04
N ASN A 633 22.83 49.79 -43.25
CA ASN A 633 21.96 50.56 -44.14
C ASN A 633 21.81 52.02 -43.67
N ALA A 634 21.61 52.25 -42.36
CA ALA A 634 21.52 53.60 -41.80
C ALA A 634 22.86 54.37 -41.91
N LEU A 635 24.00 53.68 -41.82
CA LEU A 635 25.33 54.27 -41.99
C LEU A 635 25.59 54.69 -43.44
N MET A 636 25.16 53.87 -44.41
CA MET A 636 25.23 54.23 -45.83
C MET A 636 24.33 55.42 -46.17
N GLU A 637 23.12 55.46 -45.60
CA GLU A 637 22.17 56.57 -45.76
C GLU A 637 22.75 57.87 -45.19
N PHE A 638 23.29 57.83 -43.97
CA PHE A 638 23.98 58.96 -43.34
C PHE A 638 25.15 59.47 -44.19
N SER A 639 26.03 58.58 -44.64
CA SER A 639 27.20 58.93 -45.46
C SER A 639 26.79 59.54 -46.81
N SER A 640 25.69 59.06 -47.41
CA SER A 640 25.14 59.61 -48.66
C SER A 640 24.61 61.03 -48.48
N ILE A 641 23.91 61.30 -47.38
CA ILE A 641 23.38 62.63 -47.07
C ILE A 641 24.51 63.60 -46.75
N GLU A 642 25.51 63.17 -45.98
CA GLU A 642 26.71 63.96 -45.67
C GLU A 642 27.49 64.34 -46.94
N TYR A 643 27.67 63.39 -47.86
CA TYR A 643 28.30 63.66 -49.16
C TYR A 643 27.52 64.71 -49.97
N LYS A 644 26.18 64.58 -50.07
CA LYS A 644 25.33 65.55 -50.77
C LYS A 644 25.36 66.94 -50.13
N LEU A 645 25.41 67.00 -48.79
CA LEU A 645 25.52 68.25 -48.05
C LEU A 645 26.85 68.96 -48.36
N ASN A 646 27.97 68.23 -48.31
CA ASN A 646 29.29 68.76 -48.67
C ASN A 646 29.33 69.27 -50.12
N GLN A 647 28.67 68.57 -51.04
CA GLN A 647 28.56 69.00 -52.44
C GLN A 647 27.75 70.31 -52.58
N ALA A 648 26.61 70.43 -51.89
CA ALA A 648 25.79 71.64 -51.91
C ALA A 648 26.53 72.84 -51.26
N GLU A 649 27.26 72.63 -50.16
CA GLU A 649 28.08 73.66 -49.52
C GLU A 649 29.23 74.13 -50.44
N SER A 650 29.89 73.21 -51.15
CA SER A 650 30.91 73.53 -52.15
C SER A 650 30.34 74.34 -53.33
N GLN A 651 29.14 73.97 -53.80
CA GLN A 651 28.43 74.72 -54.86
C GLN A 651 28.03 76.12 -54.38
N LEU A 652 27.52 76.27 -53.16
CA LEU A 652 27.20 77.57 -52.56
C LEU A 652 28.44 78.47 -52.44
N ASN A 653 29.59 77.90 -52.08
CA ASN A 653 30.86 78.64 -52.01
C ASN A 653 31.29 79.11 -53.41
N THR A 654 31.21 78.23 -54.41
CA THR A 654 31.49 78.58 -55.82
C THR A 654 30.56 79.68 -56.34
N LEU A 655 29.26 79.60 -56.02
CA LEU A 655 28.28 80.64 -56.37
C LEU A 655 28.57 81.97 -55.65
N SER A 656 29.04 81.93 -54.40
CA SER A 656 29.43 83.12 -53.64
C SER A 656 30.67 83.80 -54.23
N GLN A 657 31.68 83.03 -54.63
CA GLN A 657 32.84 83.55 -55.36
C GLN A 657 32.44 84.19 -56.69
N ARG A 658 31.52 83.56 -57.45
CA ARG A 658 30.97 84.16 -58.68
C ARG A 658 30.20 85.44 -58.41
N GLU A 659 29.41 85.52 -57.34
CA GLU A 659 28.72 86.74 -56.93
C GLU A 659 29.71 87.88 -56.65
N GLU A 660 30.78 87.61 -55.88
CA GLU A 660 31.85 88.58 -55.59
C GLU A 660 32.53 89.10 -56.86
N LEU A 661 32.85 88.20 -57.81
CA LEU A 661 33.44 88.57 -59.10
C LEU A 661 32.51 89.47 -59.94
N ILE A 662 31.20 89.20 -59.94
CA ILE A 662 30.21 90.03 -60.64
C ILE A 662 30.02 91.38 -59.92
N ILE A 663 30.04 91.41 -58.59
CA ILE A 663 30.02 92.66 -57.80
C ILE A 663 31.28 93.50 -58.04
N ALA A 664 32.44 92.87 -58.19
CA ALA A 664 33.72 93.52 -58.47
C ALA A 664 33.77 94.12 -59.89
N THR A 665 33.13 93.48 -60.87
CA THR A 665 33.07 93.92 -62.27
C THR A 665 31.87 94.82 -62.59
N SER A 666 30.95 95.03 -61.63
CA SER A 666 29.77 95.89 -61.80
C SER A 666 30.13 97.38 -61.81
N PRO A 667 29.59 98.22 -62.73
CA PRO A 667 29.89 99.65 -62.81
C PRO A 667 29.39 100.43 -61.58
N ARG A 668 30.29 101.06 -60.80
CA ARG A 668 29.95 101.62 -59.47
C ARG A 668 29.62 103.12 -59.49
N GLY A 669 30.19 103.91 -60.42
CA GLY A 669 30.02 105.37 -60.49
C GLY A 669 28.71 105.87 -61.11
N PHE A 670 28.24 107.07 -60.71
CA PHE A 670 26.99 107.68 -61.20
C PHE A 670 27.01 107.96 -62.72
N PHE A 671 28.18 108.32 -63.28
CA PHE A 671 28.37 108.58 -64.71
C PHE A 671 28.57 107.31 -65.56
N GLU A 672 29.20 106.24 -65.02
CA GLU A 672 29.32 104.94 -65.71
C GLU A 672 27.97 104.21 -65.83
N LYS A 673 27.08 104.40 -64.84
CA LYS A 673 25.72 103.84 -64.82
C LYS A 673 24.79 104.42 -65.90
N LEU A 674 25.11 105.59 -66.46
CA LEU A 674 24.30 106.29 -67.47
C LEU A 674 24.72 105.94 -68.93
N LEU A 675 26.03 105.71 -69.16
CA LEU A 675 26.61 105.40 -70.48
C LEU A 675 26.59 103.90 -70.84
N LYS A 676 26.53 102.99 -69.84
CA LYS A 676 26.60 101.52 -70.01
C LYS A 676 25.35 100.81 -69.47
N LYS A 677 24.17 101.32 -69.86
CA LYS A 677 22.86 100.88 -69.33
C LYS A 677 22.54 99.40 -69.64
N GLU A 678 23.00 98.87 -70.78
CA GLU A 678 22.82 97.45 -71.13
C GLU A 678 23.74 96.49 -70.35
N GLU A 679 25.02 96.86 -70.15
CA GLU A 679 25.98 96.07 -69.36
C GLU A 679 25.55 95.99 -67.89
N LYS A 680 25.03 97.11 -67.34
CA LYS A 680 24.46 97.14 -66.00
C LYS A 680 23.21 96.24 -65.88
N LYS A 681 22.28 96.29 -66.83
CA LYS A 681 21.10 95.39 -66.85
C LYS A 681 21.50 93.91 -66.92
N LYS A 682 22.55 93.57 -67.68
CA LYS A 682 23.11 92.21 -67.74
C LYS A 682 23.72 91.78 -66.40
N CYS A 683 24.47 92.66 -65.73
CA CYS A 683 25.02 92.40 -64.39
C CYS A 683 23.92 92.27 -63.32
N ASP A 684 22.91 93.14 -63.34
CA ASP A 684 21.79 93.10 -62.39
C ASP A 684 20.95 91.82 -62.57
N LYS A 685 20.74 91.38 -63.82
CA LYS A 685 20.09 90.09 -64.13
C LYS A 685 20.95 88.89 -63.69
N ALA A 686 22.25 88.90 -63.97
CA ALA A 686 23.16 87.85 -63.53
C ALA A 686 23.26 87.76 -61.99
N LEU A 687 23.21 88.90 -61.29
CA LEU A 687 23.13 88.97 -59.83
C LEU A 687 21.81 88.39 -59.30
N SER A 688 20.68 88.72 -59.92
CA SER A 688 19.38 88.12 -59.58
C SER A 688 19.38 86.61 -59.77
N ASP A 689 19.91 86.12 -60.89
CA ASP A 689 19.95 84.69 -61.22
C ASP A 689 20.86 83.93 -60.24
N ILE A 690 22.04 84.48 -59.90
CA ILE A 690 22.92 83.89 -58.87
C ILE A 690 22.26 83.90 -57.49
N ARG A 691 21.57 84.99 -57.10
CA ARG A 691 20.88 85.05 -55.80
C ARG A 691 19.76 84.03 -55.71
N ASN A 692 18.96 83.86 -56.76
CA ASN A 692 17.93 82.82 -56.82
C ASN A 692 18.54 81.42 -56.74
N LEU A 693 19.68 81.17 -57.41
CA LEU A 693 20.40 79.91 -57.31
C LEU A 693 20.96 79.67 -55.90
N LYS A 694 21.53 80.70 -55.24
CA LYS A 694 22.00 80.61 -53.85
C LYS A 694 20.85 80.33 -52.89
N GLU A 695 19.69 80.95 -53.08
CA GLU A 695 18.50 80.72 -52.25
C GLU A 695 17.99 79.27 -52.42
N GLY A 696 18.02 78.74 -53.64
CA GLY A 696 17.76 77.32 -53.93
C GLY A 696 18.76 76.36 -53.26
N GLU A 697 20.06 76.67 -53.30
CA GLU A 697 21.09 75.86 -52.63
C GLU A 697 21.04 75.99 -51.09
N LEU A 698 20.74 77.17 -50.54
CA LEU A 698 20.52 77.36 -49.11
C LEU A 698 19.34 76.54 -48.61
N LYS A 699 18.25 76.48 -49.37
CA LYS A 699 17.09 75.62 -49.06
C LYS A 699 17.48 74.15 -49.07
N LYS A 700 18.22 73.69 -50.09
CA LYS A 700 18.75 72.30 -50.12
C LYS A 700 19.64 71.99 -48.92
N ILE A 701 20.53 72.90 -48.54
CA ILE A 701 21.40 72.73 -47.35
C ILE A 701 20.57 72.60 -46.08
N TYR A 702 19.52 73.42 -45.92
CA TYR A 702 18.60 73.34 -44.79
C TYR A 702 17.90 71.98 -44.73
N ASP A 703 17.30 71.55 -45.84
CA ASP A 703 16.60 70.25 -45.94
C ASP A 703 17.57 69.08 -45.69
N LEU A 704 18.79 69.13 -46.27
CA LEU A 704 19.82 68.12 -46.07
C LEU A 704 20.33 68.07 -44.62
N ARG A 705 20.45 69.21 -43.93
CA ARG A 705 20.83 69.24 -42.51
C ARG A 705 19.77 68.63 -41.61
N ASN A 706 18.49 68.89 -41.89
CA ASN A 706 17.40 68.23 -41.16
C ASN A 706 17.43 66.71 -41.39
N SER A 707 17.54 66.28 -42.66
CA SER A 707 17.67 64.86 -43.00
C SER A 707 18.94 64.22 -42.42
N LEU A 708 20.04 64.97 -42.28
CA LEU A 708 21.27 64.49 -41.65
C LEU A 708 21.04 64.23 -40.15
N GLU A 709 20.34 65.13 -39.45
CA GLU A 709 20.06 64.96 -38.02
C GLU A 709 19.06 63.82 -37.75
N GLU A 710 18.07 63.63 -38.63
CA GLU A 710 17.20 62.45 -38.63
C GLU A 710 18.00 61.15 -38.87
N ALA A 711 18.87 61.13 -39.90
CA ALA A 711 19.72 59.97 -40.19
C ALA A 711 20.70 59.66 -39.05
N LYS A 712 21.23 60.68 -38.39
CA LYS A 712 22.10 60.55 -37.21
C LYS A 712 21.35 60.01 -35.99
N SER A 713 20.12 60.46 -35.76
CA SER A 713 19.23 59.90 -34.73
C SER A 713 18.94 58.43 -35.01
N LYS A 714 18.56 58.10 -36.26
CA LYS A 714 18.36 56.71 -36.71
C LYS A 714 19.61 55.86 -36.50
N LEU A 715 20.79 56.35 -36.88
CA LEU A 715 22.08 55.70 -36.66
C LEU A 715 22.35 55.44 -35.17
N ALA A 716 22.04 56.39 -34.30
CA ALA A 716 22.21 56.23 -32.85
C ALA A 716 21.28 55.14 -32.30
N THR A 717 20.01 55.12 -32.73
CA THR A 717 19.04 54.09 -32.31
C THR A 717 19.40 52.69 -32.80
N THR A 718 19.80 52.53 -34.07
CA THR A 718 20.20 51.24 -34.63
C THR A 718 21.50 50.76 -34.01
N LYS A 719 22.45 51.65 -33.71
CA LYS A 719 23.67 51.31 -32.97
C LYS A 719 23.38 50.79 -31.56
N SER A 720 22.43 51.42 -30.86
CA SER A 720 21.96 50.91 -29.56
C SER A 720 21.35 49.52 -29.71
N SER A 721 20.50 49.30 -30.73
CA SER A 721 19.89 48.01 -31.02
C SER A 721 20.93 46.91 -31.30
N VAL A 722 22.00 47.21 -32.06
CA VAL A 722 23.13 46.29 -32.30
C VAL A 722 23.82 45.95 -30.99
N THR A 723 24.00 46.93 -30.10
CA THR A 723 24.66 46.71 -28.81
C THR A 723 23.82 45.80 -27.93
N THR A 724 22.52 46.09 -27.80
CA THR A 724 21.58 45.26 -27.02
C THR A 724 21.48 43.83 -27.56
N THR A 725 21.35 43.65 -28.88
CA THR A 725 21.25 42.32 -29.48
C THR A 725 22.56 41.53 -29.38
N ARG A 726 23.72 42.21 -29.46
CA ARG A 726 25.03 41.59 -29.18
C ARG A 726 25.13 41.09 -27.74
N ASP A 727 24.73 41.93 -26.78
CA ASP A 727 24.80 41.57 -25.36
C ASP A 727 23.84 40.41 -25.05
N ASN A 728 22.64 40.41 -25.65
CA ASN A 728 21.69 39.30 -25.54
C ASN A 728 22.24 38.00 -26.14
N LEU A 729 22.90 38.05 -27.31
CA LEU A 729 23.54 36.89 -27.92
C LEU A 729 24.68 36.35 -27.04
N ALA A 730 25.54 37.24 -26.51
CA ALA A 730 26.61 36.86 -25.61
C ALA A 730 26.08 36.24 -24.30
N ALA A 731 25.01 36.81 -23.72
CA ALA A 731 24.32 36.26 -22.57
C ALA A 731 23.70 34.88 -22.87
N GLY A 732 23.12 34.69 -24.06
CA GLY A 732 22.59 33.41 -24.52
C GLY A 732 23.69 32.33 -24.63
N GLN A 733 24.84 32.67 -25.21
CA GLN A 733 26.00 31.77 -25.29
C GLN A 733 26.56 31.39 -23.92
N ILE A 734 26.62 32.35 -22.98
CA ILE A 734 27.01 32.08 -21.59
C ILE A 734 26.01 31.13 -20.93
N SER A 735 24.71 31.40 -21.07
CA SER A 735 23.66 30.56 -20.50
C SER A 735 23.70 29.12 -21.06
N TRP A 736 23.96 28.95 -22.36
CA TRP A 736 24.15 27.63 -22.95
C TRP A 736 25.36 26.91 -22.34
N ARG A 737 26.51 27.59 -22.22
CA ARG A 737 27.71 27.02 -21.58
C ARG A 737 27.46 26.61 -20.13
N GLU A 738 26.81 27.46 -19.34
CA GLU A 738 26.46 27.13 -17.94
C GLU A 738 25.57 25.89 -17.85
N LYS A 739 24.58 25.76 -18.75
CA LYS A 739 23.73 24.57 -18.83
C LYS A 739 24.50 23.31 -19.24
N GLN A 740 25.42 23.41 -20.20
CA GLN A 740 26.28 22.29 -20.60
C GLN A 740 27.21 21.85 -19.47
N ASP A 741 27.82 22.80 -18.75
CA ASP A 741 28.67 22.51 -17.61
C ASP A 741 27.88 21.80 -16.50
N GLU A 742 26.65 22.25 -16.24
CA GLU A 742 25.77 21.61 -15.26
C GLU A 742 25.33 20.21 -15.69
N ILE A 743 24.98 20.01 -16.97
CA ILE A 743 24.70 18.68 -17.53
C ILE A 743 25.93 17.76 -17.39
N CYS A 744 27.14 18.26 -17.63
CA CYS A 744 28.36 17.48 -17.47
C CYS A 744 28.56 17.04 -16.01
N LYS A 745 28.35 17.94 -15.04
CA LYS A 745 28.41 17.59 -13.61
C LYS A 745 27.35 16.55 -13.24
N LEU A 746 26.11 16.74 -13.68
CA LEU A 746 25.01 15.82 -13.38
C LEU A 746 25.22 14.45 -14.04
N ARG A 747 25.74 14.41 -15.28
CA ARG A 747 26.11 13.16 -15.95
C ARG A 747 27.22 12.41 -15.21
N ALA A 748 28.22 13.13 -14.68
CA ALA A 748 29.26 12.53 -13.84
C ALA A 748 28.70 12.02 -12.50
N LEU A 749 27.73 12.74 -11.93
CA LEU A 749 27.00 12.32 -10.74
C LEU A 749 26.09 11.12 -10.98
N PHE A 750 25.56 10.93 -12.19
CA PHE A 750 24.59 9.89 -12.55
C PHE A 750 25.04 9.09 -13.78
N PRO A 751 26.14 8.32 -13.70
CA PRO A 751 26.75 7.69 -14.87
C PRO A 751 25.91 6.56 -15.47
N SER A 752 25.03 5.93 -14.70
CA SER A 752 24.17 4.82 -15.12
C SER A 752 22.83 5.27 -15.71
N ILE A 753 22.45 6.55 -15.53
CA ILE A 753 21.16 7.05 -15.96
C ILE A 753 21.11 7.16 -17.48
N ARG A 754 20.03 6.63 -18.03
CA ARG A 754 19.67 6.72 -19.45
C ARG A 754 18.38 7.51 -19.58
N PHE A 755 18.15 8.09 -20.76
CA PHE A 755 16.89 8.76 -21.09
C PHE A 755 16.24 8.05 -22.27
N PRO A 756 14.94 7.76 -22.21
CA PRO A 756 14.22 7.23 -23.35
C PRO A 756 14.16 8.30 -24.45
N SER A 757 14.22 7.86 -25.71
CA SER A 757 14.20 8.77 -26.87
C SER A 757 12.80 9.38 -27.07
N ASP A 758 11.77 8.57 -26.86
CA ASP A 758 10.35 8.90 -26.91
C ASP A 758 9.57 7.96 -25.97
N GLU A 759 8.25 8.09 -25.90
CA GLU A 759 7.40 7.25 -25.07
C GLU A 759 7.38 5.78 -25.51
N VAL A 760 7.55 5.51 -26.81
CA VAL A 760 7.52 4.15 -27.40
C VAL A 760 8.80 3.38 -27.04
N ASP A 761 9.92 4.07 -26.84
CA ASP A 761 11.20 3.50 -26.41
C ASP A 761 11.05 2.66 -25.13
N LEU A 762 10.11 3.02 -24.24
CA LEU A 762 9.83 2.27 -23.00
C LEU A 762 9.40 0.81 -23.23
N GLU A 763 8.90 0.45 -24.42
CA GLU A 763 8.49 -0.92 -24.72
C GLU A 763 9.68 -1.88 -24.90
N GLN A 764 10.92 -1.37 -25.02
CA GLN A 764 12.10 -2.22 -25.16
C GLN A 764 12.45 -2.97 -23.87
N ASP A 765 12.93 -4.21 -24.02
CA ASP A 765 13.21 -5.13 -22.91
C ASP A 765 14.12 -4.53 -21.83
N ASN A 766 15.13 -3.74 -22.22
CA ASN A 766 16.05 -3.12 -21.27
C ASN A 766 15.34 -2.16 -20.31
N TRP A 767 14.35 -1.40 -20.78
CA TRP A 767 13.58 -0.50 -19.93
C TRP A 767 12.61 -1.29 -19.05
N GLN A 768 11.97 -2.31 -19.61
CA GLN A 768 11.05 -3.17 -18.87
C GLN A 768 11.75 -3.90 -17.71
N THR A 769 13.00 -4.36 -17.90
CA THR A 769 13.78 -5.05 -16.86
C THR A 769 14.47 -4.12 -15.89
N ASP A 770 15.16 -3.08 -16.39
CA ASP A 770 16.03 -2.23 -15.57
C ASP A 770 15.27 -1.06 -14.93
N GLY A 771 14.04 -0.81 -15.38
CA GLY A 771 13.22 0.33 -14.96
C GLY A 771 13.79 1.67 -15.41
N LEU A 772 13.20 2.75 -14.91
CA LEU A 772 13.65 4.11 -15.17
C LEU A 772 14.40 4.64 -13.94
N TRP A 773 15.39 5.49 -14.16
CA TRP A 773 16.14 6.17 -13.10
C TRP A 773 16.99 5.29 -12.17
N TYR A 774 17.41 4.12 -12.64
CA TYR A 774 18.28 3.25 -11.86
C TYR A 774 19.62 3.92 -11.49
N ASP A 775 19.82 4.13 -10.18
CA ASP A 775 21.04 4.64 -9.56
C ASP A 775 21.33 3.85 -8.27
N ALA A 776 22.37 3.02 -8.30
CA ALA A 776 22.76 2.20 -7.15
C ALA A 776 23.09 3.05 -5.90
N ASN A 777 23.61 4.27 -6.09
CA ASN A 777 23.88 5.17 -4.97
C ASN A 777 22.59 5.72 -4.35
N LEU A 778 21.60 6.08 -5.18
CA LEU A 778 20.28 6.46 -4.70
C LEU A 778 19.61 5.31 -3.96
N ASN A 779 19.62 4.09 -4.50
CA ASN A 779 19.08 2.91 -3.82
C ASN A 779 19.73 2.69 -2.45
N ARG A 780 21.07 2.80 -2.38
CA ARG A 780 21.79 2.73 -1.11
C ARG A 780 21.33 3.82 -0.15
N LEU A 781 21.30 5.09 -0.56
CA LEU A 781 20.86 6.20 0.31
C LEU A 781 19.42 6.02 0.80
N ARG A 782 18.52 5.50 -0.04
CA ARG A 782 17.12 5.18 0.31
C ARG A 782 17.04 4.04 1.33
N SER A 783 17.89 3.03 1.23
CA SER A 783 18.01 1.97 2.24
C SER A 783 18.65 2.46 3.55
N GLU A 784 19.66 3.35 3.48
CA GLU A 784 20.24 4.01 4.68
C GLU A 784 19.20 4.89 5.40
N LEU A 785 18.36 5.61 4.64
CA LEU A 785 17.24 6.38 5.20
C LEU A 785 16.25 5.46 5.92
N PHE A 786 15.85 4.36 5.28
CA PHE A 786 14.96 3.39 5.91
C PHE A 786 15.58 2.78 7.18
N ALA A 787 16.87 2.43 7.15
CA ALA A 787 17.58 1.94 8.33
C ALA A 787 17.56 2.97 9.48
N ALA A 788 17.87 4.24 9.18
CA ALA A 788 17.79 5.32 10.16
C ALA A 788 16.37 5.55 10.67
N ALA A 789 15.35 5.33 9.83
CA ALA A 789 13.94 5.37 10.24
C ALA A 789 13.64 4.27 11.27
N MET A 790 14.10 3.03 11.04
CA MET A 790 13.90 1.93 11.97
C MET A 790 14.64 2.16 13.30
N THR A 791 15.88 2.66 13.25
CA THR A 791 16.62 3.05 14.46
C THR A 791 15.87 4.15 15.23
N LEU A 792 15.31 5.16 14.56
CA LEU A 792 14.53 6.20 15.23
C LEU A 792 13.29 5.63 15.95
N HIS A 793 12.60 4.66 15.35
CA HIS A 793 11.48 3.98 16.00
C HIS A 793 11.93 3.13 17.20
N GLU A 794 13.03 2.39 17.06
CA GLU A 794 13.58 1.56 18.13
C GLU A 794 13.99 2.41 19.34
N GLU A 795 14.70 3.51 19.11
CA GLU A 795 15.17 4.41 20.16
C GLU A 795 14.04 5.24 20.77
N TRP A 796 13.04 5.63 19.97
CA TRP A 796 11.80 6.18 20.50
C TRP A 796 11.14 5.19 21.47
N LEU A 797 10.93 3.95 21.04
CA LEU A 797 10.28 2.91 21.84
C LEU A 797 11.10 2.61 23.11
N TYR A 798 12.41 2.56 23.00
CA TYR A 798 13.30 2.41 24.15
C TYR A 798 13.07 3.53 25.17
N GLU A 799 13.11 4.80 24.74
CA GLU A 799 12.96 5.96 25.62
C GLU A 799 11.57 6.01 26.27
N VAL A 800 10.49 5.80 25.51
CA VAL A 800 9.12 5.85 26.04
C VAL A 800 8.73 4.63 26.88
N THR A 801 9.45 3.51 26.73
CA THR A 801 9.23 2.34 27.60
C THR A 801 9.97 2.45 28.93
N GLN A 802 10.93 3.38 29.08
CA GLN A 802 11.60 3.63 30.36
C GLN A 802 10.64 4.08 31.48
N ASN A 803 11.14 4.10 32.71
CA ASN A 803 10.36 4.56 33.86
C ASN A 803 9.92 6.01 33.61
N ASN A 804 8.63 6.29 33.78
CA ASN A 804 8.00 7.57 33.44
C ASN A 804 8.00 7.95 31.94
N GLY A 805 8.38 7.03 31.04
CA GLY A 805 8.37 7.26 29.59
C GLY A 805 6.97 7.20 28.95
N GLY A 806 6.01 6.53 29.60
CA GLY A 806 4.59 6.54 29.21
C GLY A 806 4.10 5.30 28.46
N PHE A 807 4.95 4.51 27.82
CA PHE A 807 4.49 3.42 26.95
C PHE A 807 4.33 2.04 27.64
N GLY A 808 4.85 1.87 28.85
CA GLY A 808 4.78 0.59 29.56
C GLY A 808 3.35 0.09 29.77
N GLY A 809 2.40 0.99 30.02
CA GLY A 809 0.99 0.64 30.16
C GLY A 809 0.32 0.22 28.84
N ASN A 810 0.77 0.78 27.72
CA ASN A 810 0.37 0.37 26.37
C ASN A 810 0.80 -1.08 26.11
N LEU A 811 2.06 -1.44 26.42
CA LEU A 811 2.57 -2.82 26.31
C LEU A 811 1.73 -3.81 27.13
N VAL A 812 1.36 -3.45 28.36
CA VAL A 812 0.48 -4.29 29.19
C VAL A 812 -0.89 -4.47 28.54
N ALA A 813 -1.51 -3.39 28.05
CA ALA A 813 -2.83 -3.48 27.39
C ALA A 813 -2.78 -4.35 26.12
N ILE A 814 -1.71 -4.25 25.32
CA ILE A 814 -1.45 -5.10 24.15
C ILE A 814 -1.41 -6.58 24.57
N THR A 815 -0.60 -6.92 25.59
CA THR A 815 -0.49 -8.31 26.03
C THR A 815 -1.80 -8.89 26.56
N LYS A 816 -2.61 -8.09 27.25
CA LYS A 816 -3.94 -8.52 27.73
C LYS A 816 -4.91 -8.79 26.58
N LEU A 817 -5.00 -7.86 25.62
CA LEU A 817 -5.86 -8.02 24.45
C LEU A 817 -5.48 -9.26 23.63
N LEU A 818 -4.19 -9.42 23.32
CA LEU A 818 -3.70 -10.59 22.56
C LEU A 818 -3.81 -11.91 23.32
N GLY A 819 -3.77 -11.86 24.67
CA GLY A 819 -4.02 -13.01 25.55
C GLY A 819 -5.49 -13.45 25.62
N GLY A 820 -6.42 -12.66 25.07
CA GLY A 820 -7.85 -12.98 25.04
C GLY A 820 -8.70 -12.25 26.08
N GLY A 821 -8.15 -11.24 26.77
CA GLY A 821 -8.92 -10.40 27.69
C GLY A 821 -10.03 -9.65 26.97
N ARG A 822 -11.21 -9.56 27.58
CA ARG A 822 -12.40 -8.92 26.99
C ARG A 822 -12.48 -7.46 27.42
N LEU A 823 -12.60 -6.54 26.47
CA LEU A 823 -12.74 -5.11 26.77
C LEU A 823 -14.13 -4.80 27.33
N ASN A 824 -14.20 -3.95 28.36
CA ASN A 824 -15.47 -3.43 28.87
C ASN A 824 -16.11 -2.42 27.92
N ASN A 825 -15.30 -1.57 27.27
CA ASN A 825 -15.75 -0.62 26.26
C ASN A 825 -15.02 -0.84 24.91
N PRO A 826 -15.35 -1.92 24.17
CA PRO A 826 -14.61 -2.31 22.97
C PRO A 826 -14.51 -1.19 21.92
N LYS A 827 -15.60 -0.43 21.70
CA LYS A 827 -15.69 0.59 20.66
C LYS A 827 -14.71 1.75 20.84
N GLU A 828 -14.39 2.11 22.07
CA GLU A 828 -13.49 3.23 22.38
C GLU A 828 -12.05 2.75 22.66
N ASP A 829 -11.90 1.59 23.32
CA ASP A 829 -10.61 1.17 23.86
C ASP A 829 -9.79 0.31 22.89
N ALA A 830 -10.43 -0.38 21.94
CA ALA A 830 -9.72 -1.33 21.06
C ALA A 830 -8.72 -0.63 20.12
N LEU A 831 -9.15 0.45 19.45
CA LEU A 831 -8.32 1.15 18.46
C LEU A 831 -6.99 1.67 19.07
N PRO A 832 -6.99 2.37 20.21
CA PRO A 832 -5.74 2.78 20.86
C PRO A 832 -4.75 1.66 21.18
N ILE A 833 -5.26 0.47 21.56
CA ILE A 833 -4.42 -0.70 21.83
C ILE A 833 -3.79 -1.21 20.53
N TRP A 834 -4.58 -1.32 19.46
CA TRP A 834 -4.07 -1.73 18.15
C TRP A 834 -3.05 -0.74 17.61
N GLN A 835 -3.32 0.57 17.63
CA GLN A 835 -2.35 1.60 17.23
C GLN A 835 -1.04 1.49 18.02
N SER A 836 -1.13 1.21 19.32
CA SER A 836 0.05 0.96 20.15
C SER A 836 0.80 -0.30 19.72
N LEU A 837 0.11 -1.38 19.35
CA LEU A 837 0.76 -2.58 18.81
C LEU A 837 1.49 -2.28 17.49
N PHE A 838 0.91 -1.48 16.60
CA PHE A 838 1.54 -1.08 15.33
C PHE A 838 2.76 -0.16 15.50
N MET A 839 2.96 0.44 16.67
CA MET A 839 4.22 1.11 17.02
C MET A 839 5.35 0.13 17.40
N VAL A 840 5.01 -1.11 17.78
CA VAL A 840 5.95 -2.19 18.14
C VAL A 840 6.17 -3.15 16.97
N VAL A 841 5.10 -3.50 16.24
CA VAL A 841 5.11 -4.40 15.08
C VAL A 841 4.24 -3.80 13.99
N PRO A 842 4.82 -3.12 12.99
CA PRO A 842 4.03 -2.32 12.07
C PRO A 842 3.23 -3.11 11.02
N VAL A 843 3.52 -4.39 10.81
CA VAL A 843 2.77 -5.26 9.88
C VAL A 843 2.13 -6.41 10.63
N ILE A 844 0.81 -6.56 10.47
CA ILE A 844 0.06 -7.69 10.99
C ILE A 844 -0.52 -8.47 9.82
N SER A 845 -0.27 -9.78 9.79
CA SER A 845 -0.89 -10.66 8.82
C SER A 845 -2.00 -11.49 9.45
N SER A 846 -3.04 -11.73 8.67
CA SER A 846 -4.17 -12.57 9.06
C SER A 846 -4.79 -13.21 7.81
N THR A 847 -5.66 -14.18 8.03
CA THR A 847 -6.40 -14.83 6.94
C THR A 847 -7.77 -14.17 6.81
N PHE A 848 -8.41 -14.26 5.65
CA PHE A 848 -9.78 -13.73 5.50
C PHE A 848 -10.74 -14.32 6.54
N ALA A 849 -10.60 -15.61 6.87
CA ALA A 849 -11.41 -16.28 7.88
C ALA A 849 -11.20 -15.73 9.31
N SER A 850 -10.02 -15.21 9.62
CA SER A 850 -9.68 -14.75 10.99
C SER A 850 -9.74 -13.23 11.16
N ILE A 851 -9.83 -12.46 10.07
CA ILE A 851 -9.76 -10.99 10.11
C ILE A 851 -10.92 -10.39 10.91
N ALA A 852 -12.14 -10.87 10.68
CA ALA A 852 -13.35 -10.37 11.33
C ALA A 852 -13.31 -10.62 12.83
N THR A 853 -12.90 -11.82 13.25
CA THR A 853 -12.80 -12.17 14.67
C THR A 853 -11.67 -11.43 15.38
N GLN A 854 -10.52 -11.26 14.71
CA GLN A 854 -9.38 -10.53 15.27
C GLN A 854 -9.70 -9.06 15.54
N PHE A 855 -10.38 -8.40 14.61
CA PHE A 855 -10.69 -6.98 14.66
C PHE A 855 -12.16 -6.68 14.99
N ARG A 856 -12.87 -7.64 15.61
CA ARG A 856 -14.31 -7.55 15.91
C ARG A 856 -14.72 -6.33 16.72
N ASP A 857 -13.79 -5.82 17.52
CA ASP A 857 -13.99 -4.70 18.45
C ASP A 857 -13.67 -3.34 17.79
N LEU A 858 -13.19 -3.34 16.55
CA LEU A 858 -12.93 -2.13 15.77
C LEU A 858 -14.15 -1.72 14.93
N GLY A 859 -14.34 -0.42 14.78
CA GLY A 859 -15.38 0.15 13.94
C GLY A 859 -15.02 0.15 12.45
N GLU A 860 -15.97 0.58 11.63
CA GLU A 860 -15.74 0.85 10.21
C GLU A 860 -14.57 1.85 10.04
N SER A 861 -13.72 1.64 9.04
CA SER A 861 -12.58 2.52 8.71
C SER A 861 -11.56 2.80 9.84
N SER A 862 -11.51 1.97 10.89
CA SER A 862 -10.75 2.28 12.13
C SER A 862 -9.24 2.02 12.06
N LEU A 863 -8.78 0.97 11.39
CA LEU A 863 -7.33 0.77 11.21
C LEU A 863 -6.84 1.73 10.13
N GLY A 864 -5.68 2.35 10.35
CA GLY A 864 -5.09 3.31 9.42
C GLY A 864 -4.49 2.71 8.16
N VAL A 865 -5.19 1.72 7.58
CA VAL A 865 -5.11 1.16 6.22
C VAL A 865 -6.51 0.80 5.66
N LEU A 866 -7.55 1.16 6.41
CA LEU A 866 -8.97 1.23 6.03
C LEU A 866 -9.47 2.69 5.99
N SER A 867 -8.55 3.64 6.21
CA SER A 867 -8.76 5.08 6.14
C SER A 867 -7.61 5.87 5.52
N ARG A 868 -6.36 5.35 5.43
CA ARG A 868 -5.25 5.88 4.62
C ARG A 868 -4.30 4.74 4.25
N ASP A 869 -3.97 4.57 2.98
CA ASP A 869 -2.75 3.89 2.51
C ASP A 869 -2.68 2.34 2.56
N LEU A 870 -3.33 1.70 1.56
CA LEU A 870 -3.04 0.37 0.97
C LEU A 870 -3.50 -0.93 1.68
N VAL A 871 -4.63 -1.49 1.21
CA VAL A 871 -4.90 -2.94 1.33
C VAL A 871 -4.23 -3.67 0.15
N VAL A 872 -3.11 -4.38 0.39
CA VAL A 872 -2.57 -5.29 -0.64
C VAL A 872 -3.31 -6.61 -0.58
N ARG A 873 -4.25 -6.79 -1.50
CA ARG A 873 -4.79 -8.12 -1.82
C ARG A 873 -3.78 -8.84 -2.70
N ILE A 874 -2.88 -9.64 -2.09
CA ILE A 874 -2.10 -10.62 -2.83
C ILE A 874 -3.00 -11.84 -3.08
N MET A 875 -3.68 -11.86 -4.23
CA MET A 875 -4.24 -13.10 -4.74
C MET A 875 -3.09 -13.94 -5.31
N TYR A 876 -2.82 -15.06 -4.65
CA TYR A 876 -2.20 -16.21 -5.27
C TYR A 876 -3.33 -17.00 -5.92
N GLU A 877 -3.55 -16.83 -7.21
CA GLU A 877 -4.27 -17.85 -7.97
C GLU A 877 -3.33 -19.06 -8.12
N PRO A 878 -3.78 -20.28 -7.78
CA PRO A 878 -3.04 -21.50 -8.10
C PRO A 878 -2.98 -21.76 -9.61
#